data_AF-E3BFW5-F1
#
_entry.id   AF-E3BFW5-F1
#
_cell.length_a   1.000
_cell.length_b   1.000
_cell.length_c   1.000
_cell.angle_alpha   90.00
_cell.angle_beta   90.00
_cell.angle_gamma   90.00
#
_symmetry.space_group_name_H-M   'P 1'
#
loop_
_entity.id
_entity.type
_entity.pdbx_description
1 polymer ?
#
loop_
_entity_poly.entity_id
_entity_poly.type
_entity_poly.pdbx_seq_one_letter_code
_entity_poly.pdbx_strand_id
1 'polypeptide(L)'
;MQFRKDINGLRAIAVIAVVLFHFNPSWMPGGFAGVDVFFVISGFLMTGIIFRGIEQENFSILKFYVARANRIIPALAVLCLFLLVFGWFYLTPLDYQTLGKHVASSMGFLSNIIYWRESGYFDAASHEKWLLHTWSLSAEWQFYIIYPLVLVAMKQFMSLKMMKVTVLVGTVLGFIFSVIATYQWPNPAYYLLFSRAWEMMIGGVAFLYPLELAKSRKKVFEWAGLTLIIVSYIFISKESLWPGYLAVIPVFGAFLLIQAQRNDSIVTSNRLFQLLGKWSYSIYLWHWPLVVAIYYFSLDEKFIYSGIILSVILGFISNRYVESIRLRSYFSGIYGYLTCKPLFMAVFVGVIGTVIFIFRGFESHYPESVLVASKESMNKNPRRDECHVGSGKVPECIYGSGDLGAIVIGDSHAQSIIRSVEKSLENRKVLDWTMQACRTIEGLYSIRKGVIDSSCGDFVSYAINEIKKYPNVPIIVDNRYMAMILGPNEPDLKHRVEKPDYFIFEIKNSISRDNDYISAMNEAFTNTLCSLSENNPLFLLEQTPELKHHVPKTMAKEILKGNENFRVKISVEEYEKRNDLFYKLMEDLKSKCNVKIISIKDNFCDNNYCYGDVNGRPVYFDDDHLSEYGASLLIPVFRKSLGSI
;
A
#
# COMPACT_ATOMS: atom_id res chain seq x y z
N MET A 1 -8.31 15.06 37.06
CA MET A 1 -7.80 13.68 37.14
C MET A 1 -6.34 13.72 37.56
N GLN A 2 -5.95 12.90 38.53
CA GLN A 2 -4.54 12.71 38.87
C GLN A 2 -3.81 12.10 37.66
N PHE A 3 -2.58 12.54 37.41
CA PHE A 3 -1.78 12.03 36.30
C PHE A 3 -1.43 10.55 36.51
N ARG A 4 -1.74 9.70 35.53
CA ARG A 4 -1.54 8.25 35.53
C ARG A 4 -0.23 7.89 34.83
N LYS A 5 0.79 7.51 35.60
CA LYS A 5 2.14 7.21 35.10
C LYS A 5 2.16 5.93 34.25
N ASP A 6 1.39 4.92 34.64
CA ASP A 6 1.19 3.69 33.87
C ASP A 6 0.70 3.96 32.45
N ILE A 7 -0.35 4.76 32.28
CA ILE A 7 -0.91 5.09 30.97
C ILE A 7 0.12 5.83 30.12
N ASN A 8 0.87 6.76 30.71
CA ASN A 8 1.91 7.47 29.99
C ASN A 8 3.07 6.55 29.59
N GLY A 9 3.48 5.63 30.46
CA GLY A 9 4.47 4.61 30.11
C GLY A 9 3.98 3.63 29.04
N LEU A 10 2.69 3.28 29.03
CA LEU A 10 2.08 2.47 27.97
C LEU A 10 2.13 3.18 26.61
N ARG A 11 1.92 4.50 26.56
CA ARG A 11 2.13 5.31 25.34
C ARG A 11 3.58 5.25 24.85
N ALA A 12 4.54 5.19 25.77
CA ALA A 12 5.96 5.06 25.42
C ALA A 12 6.24 3.69 24.77
N ILE A 13 5.73 2.61 25.36
CA ILE A 13 5.85 1.26 24.81
C ILE A 13 5.29 1.21 23.38
N ALA A 14 4.07 1.75 23.21
CA ALA A 14 3.39 1.76 21.92
C ALA A 14 4.14 2.57 20.84
N VAL A 15 4.64 3.78 21.16
CA VAL A 15 5.38 4.59 20.16
C VAL A 15 6.73 3.97 19.80
N ILE A 16 7.45 3.41 20.78
CA ILE A 16 8.72 2.71 20.52
C ILE A 16 8.47 1.54 19.57
N ALA A 17 7.38 0.79 19.80
CA ALA A 17 6.98 -0.33 18.96
C ALA A 17 6.78 0.07 17.49
N VAL A 18 5.96 1.10 17.30
CA VAL A 18 5.63 1.63 15.98
C VAL A 18 6.87 2.18 15.26
N VAL A 19 7.71 2.94 15.96
CA VAL A 19 8.91 3.55 15.36
C VAL A 19 9.88 2.47 14.90
N LEU A 20 10.21 1.51 15.76
CA LEU A 20 11.16 0.44 15.40
C LEU A 20 10.63 -0.42 14.25
N PHE A 21 9.33 -0.75 14.24
CA PHE A 21 8.73 -1.50 13.14
C PHE A 21 8.86 -0.78 11.80
N HIS A 22 8.54 0.51 11.72
CA HIS A 22 8.57 1.23 10.44
C HIS A 22 9.99 1.51 9.93
N PHE A 23 10.96 1.65 10.84
CA PHE A 23 12.37 1.84 10.47
C PHE A 23 13.06 0.55 10.07
N ASN A 24 12.78 -0.56 10.77
CA ASN A 24 13.23 -1.89 10.40
C ASN A 24 12.23 -2.95 10.87
N PRO A 25 11.39 -3.49 9.97
CA PRO A 25 10.39 -4.49 10.33
C PRO A 25 10.96 -5.78 10.94
N SER A 26 12.24 -6.11 10.70
CA SER A 26 12.85 -7.33 11.24
C SER A 26 13.10 -7.26 12.75
N TRP A 27 13.32 -6.07 13.31
CA TRP A 27 13.61 -5.91 14.74
C TRP A 27 12.39 -6.11 15.61
N MET A 28 11.21 -5.76 15.08
CA MET A 28 9.95 -5.90 15.79
C MET A 28 8.79 -6.07 14.80
N PRO A 29 8.62 -7.28 14.24
CA PRO A 29 7.70 -7.54 13.13
C PRO A 29 6.25 -7.16 13.43
N GLY A 30 5.84 -7.21 14.71
CA GLY A 30 4.49 -6.89 15.17
C GLY A 30 4.35 -5.49 15.76
N GLY A 31 5.38 -4.64 15.64
CA GLY A 31 5.38 -3.32 16.30
C GLY A 31 4.29 -2.36 15.78
N PHE A 32 3.73 -2.61 14.60
CA PHE A 32 2.54 -1.89 14.11
C PHE A 32 1.33 -2.02 15.05
N ALA A 33 1.23 -3.10 15.83
CA ALA A 33 0.19 -3.31 16.83
C ALA A 33 0.28 -2.30 18.01
N GLY A 34 1.32 -1.48 18.07
CA GLY A 34 1.36 -0.32 18.96
C GLY A 34 0.24 0.70 18.68
N VAL A 35 -0.27 0.77 17.45
CA VAL A 35 -1.45 1.60 17.12
C VAL A 35 -2.70 1.11 17.86
N ASP A 36 -2.92 -0.21 17.93
CA ASP A 36 -4.03 -0.83 18.66
C ASP A 36 -3.95 -0.51 20.16
N VAL A 37 -2.73 -0.52 20.73
CA VAL A 37 -2.50 -0.07 22.12
C VAL A 37 -2.86 1.41 22.30
N PHE A 38 -2.53 2.28 21.34
CA PHE A 38 -2.98 3.67 21.37
C PHE A 38 -4.51 3.79 21.32
N PHE A 39 -5.19 2.99 20.50
CA PHE A 39 -6.65 2.98 20.44
C PHE A 39 -7.29 2.63 21.79
N VAL A 40 -6.77 1.62 22.50
CA VAL A 40 -7.22 1.29 23.87
C VAL A 40 -7.04 2.47 24.83
N ILE A 41 -5.86 3.12 24.82
CA ILE A 41 -5.59 4.28 25.69
C ILE A 41 -6.56 5.43 25.37
N SER A 42 -6.78 5.71 24.08
CA SER A 42 -7.66 6.78 23.63
C SER A 42 -9.10 6.52 24.02
N GLY A 43 -9.58 5.29 23.84
CA GLY A 43 -10.87 4.83 24.33
C GLY A 43 -11.05 5.08 25.83
N PHE A 44 -10.12 4.59 26.66
CA PHE A 44 -10.16 4.79 28.12
C PHE A 44 -10.28 6.26 28.52
N LEU A 45 -9.44 7.12 27.92
CA LEU A 45 -9.43 8.55 28.22
C LEU A 45 -10.71 9.25 27.75
N MET A 46 -11.21 8.96 26.55
CA MET A 46 -12.41 9.59 26.01
C MET A 46 -13.65 9.15 26.77
N THR A 47 -13.85 7.85 26.97
CA THR A 47 -14.97 7.33 27.77
C THR A 47 -14.95 7.94 29.16
N GLY A 48 -13.78 8.06 29.80
CA GLY A 48 -13.66 8.69 31.11
C GLY A 48 -14.04 10.17 31.14
N ILE A 49 -13.71 10.95 30.10
CA ILE A 49 -14.12 12.37 30.01
C ILE A 49 -15.64 12.46 29.82
N ILE A 50 -16.20 11.65 28.92
CA ILE A 50 -17.61 11.69 28.53
C ILE A 50 -18.51 11.22 29.70
N PHE A 51 -18.27 10.02 30.23
CA PHE A 51 -19.13 9.44 31.26
C PHE A 51 -19.15 10.26 32.55
N ARG A 52 -18.00 10.76 33.01
CA ARG A 52 -17.98 11.65 34.19
C ARG A 52 -18.75 12.94 33.95
N GLY A 53 -18.65 13.51 32.75
CA GLY A 53 -19.40 14.71 32.43
C GLY A 53 -20.91 14.46 32.38
N ILE A 54 -21.31 13.27 31.90
CA ILE A 54 -22.72 12.85 31.89
C ILE A 54 -23.22 12.60 33.32
N GLU A 55 -22.44 11.92 34.16
CA GLU A 55 -22.76 11.67 35.57
C GLU A 55 -22.86 12.97 36.38
N GLN A 56 -22.08 13.98 36.03
CA GLN A 56 -22.08 15.31 36.67
C GLN A 56 -22.99 16.34 35.98
N GLU A 57 -23.77 15.91 34.98
CA GLU A 57 -24.70 16.76 34.19
C GLU A 57 -24.05 18.03 33.59
N ASN A 58 -22.75 17.98 33.29
CA ASN A 58 -21.97 19.13 32.82
C ASN A 58 -21.22 18.86 31.50
N PHE A 59 -21.51 17.74 30.84
CA PHE A 59 -20.86 17.39 29.58
C PHE A 59 -21.31 18.32 28.43
N SER A 60 -20.33 18.78 27.64
CA SER A 60 -20.58 19.56 26.44
C SER A 60 -19.79 18.97 25.28
N ILE A 61 -20.52 18.52 24.25
CA ILE A 61 -19.95 17.94 23.02
C ILE A 61 -19.00 18.93 22.33
N LEU A 62 -19.41 20.20 22.18
CA LEU A 62 -18.58 21.23 21.55
C LEU A 62 -17.29 21.49 22.33
N LYS A 63 -17.35 21.59 23.67
CA LYS A 63 -16.14 21.74 24.50
C LYS A 63 -15.21 20.54 24.37
N PHE A 64 -15.78 19.34 24.29
CA PHE A 64 -15.02 18.11 24.07
C PHE A 64 -14.30 18.14 22.71
N TYR A 65 -15.00 18.47 21.61
CA TYR A 65 -14.38 18.56 20.28
C TYR A 65 -13.29 19.62 20.22
N VAL A 66 -13.51 20.82 20.77
CA VAL A 66 -12.47 21.85 20.83
C VAL A 66 -11.25 21.38 21.61
N ALA A 67 -11.45 20.71 22.75
CA ALA A 67 -10.35 20.17 23.55
C ALA A 67 -9.57 19.05 22.84
N ARG A 68 -10.18 18.33 21.88
CA ARG A 68 -9.49 17.36 21.02
C ARG A 68 -8.80 18.05 19.84
N ALA A 69 -9.48 19.00 19.20
CA ALA A 69 -8.94 19.80 18.10
C ALA A 69 -7.67 20.55 18.54
N ASN A 70 -7.71 21.22 19.70
CA ASN A 70 -6.56 21.91 20.29
C ASN A 70 -5.37 21.01 20.58
N ARG A 71 -5.59 19.70 20.76
CA ARG A 71 -4.53 18.73 21.04
C ARG A 71 -3.91 18.14 19.76
N ILE A 72 -4.71 17.88 18.74
CA ILE A 72 -4.32 17.07 17.58
C ILE A 72 -3.92 17.96 16.41
N ILE A 73 -4.80 18.87 16.01
CA ILE A 73 -4.67 19.60 14.74
C ILE A 73 -3.39 20.46 14.67
N PRO A 74 -2.96 21.21 15.70
CA PRO A 74 -1.80 22.09 15.56
C PRO A 74 -0.51 21.35 15.13
N ALA A 75 -0.19 20.22 15.76
CA ALA A 75 1.02 19.47 15.43
C ALA A 75 0.92 18.81 14.05
N LEU A 76 -0.26 18.27 13.70
CA LEU A 76 -0.52 17.72 12.37
C LEU A 76 -0.39 18.80 11.28
N ALA A 77 -0.98 19.98 11.49
CA ALA A 77 -0.94 21.09 10.55
C ALA A 77 0.49 21.58 10.30
N VAL A 78 1.32 21.66 11.35
CA VAL A 78 2.74 22.01 11.22
C VAL A 78 3.49 20.95 10.41
N LEU A 79 3.26 19.66 10.68
CA LEU A 79 3.86 18.59 9.88
C LEU A 79 3.43 18.71 8.41
N CYS A 80 2.13 18.86 8.15
CA CYS A 80 1.61 18.97 6.79
C CYS A 80 2.21 20.19 6.06
N LEU A 81 2.27 21.36 6.69
CA LEU A 81 2.90 22.55 6.10
C LEU A 81 4.39 22.32 5.80
N PHE A 82 5.12 21.70 6.74
CA PHE A 82 6.52 21.33 6.52
C PHE A 82 6.66 20.42 5.30
N LEU A 83 5.81 19.39 5.16
CA LEU A 83 5.83 18.50 4.00
C LEU A 83 5.43 19.19 2.71
N LEU A 84 4.48 20.14 2.72
CA LEU A 84 4.13 20.90 1.54
C LEU A 84 5.28 21.79 1.05
N VAL A 85 6.02 22.41 1.97
CA VAL A 85 7.22 23.19 1.64
C VAL A 85 8.33 22.27 1.15
N PHE A 86 8.58 21.17 1.84
CA PHE A 86 9.55 20.16 1.42
C PHE A 86 9.21 19.60 0.03
N GLY A 87 7.94 19.27 -0.20
CA GLY A 87 7.47 18.68 -1.44
C GLY A 87 7.65 19.58 -2.66
N TRP A 88 7.51 20.89 -2.47
CA TRP A 88 7.74 21.89 -3.51
C TRP A 88 9.14 21.79 -4.11
N PHE A 89 10.16 21.53 -3.29
CA PHE A 89 11.56 21.51 -3.73
C PHE A 89 12.08 20.12 -4.10
N TYR A 90 11.53 19.06 -3.51
CA TYR A 90 12.16 17.73 -3.56
C TYR A 90 11.30 16.62 -4.17
N LEU A 91 10.00 16.84 -4.40
CA LEU A 91 9.12 15.82 -4.96
C LEU A 91 8.85 16.06 -6.45
N THR A 92 8.71 14.96 -7.18
CA THR A 92 8.23 14.99 -8.56
C THR A 92 6.81 15.57 -8.64
N PRO A 93 6.36 16.08 -9.80
CA PRO A 93 5.04 16.69 -9.94
C PRO A 93 3.90 15.78 -9.47
N LEU A 94 3.93 14.49 -9.84
CA LEU A 94 2.91 13.51 -9.46
C LEU A 94 2.96 13.18 -7.95
N ASP A 95 4.15 13.07 -7.37
CA ASP A 95 4.30 12.83 -5.93
C ASP A 95 3.81 14.04 -5.13
N TYR A 96 4.09 15.27 -5.60
CA TYR A 96 3.65 16.49 -4.94
C TYR A 96 2.14 16.71 -5.06
N GLN A 97 1.56 16.42 -6.22
CA GLN A 97 0.10 16.37 -6.40
C GLN A 97 -0.54 15.39 -5.41
N THR A 98 0.03 14.19 -5.28
CA THR A 98 -0.44 13.15 -4.36
C THR A 98 -0.30 13.58 -2.90
N LEU A 99 0.81 14.23 -2.54
CA LEU A 99 1.00 14.82 -1.21
C LEU A 99 -0.10 15.86 -0.90
N GLY A 100 -0.46 16.72 -1.86
CA GLY A 100 -1.56 17.68 -1.69
C GLY A 100 -2.89 17.01 -1.35
N LYS A 101 -3.24 15.93 -2.06
CA LYS A 101 -4.42 15.08 -1.77
C LYS A 101 -4.35 14.49 -0.36
N HIS A 102 -3.19 13.95 0.03
CA HIS A 102 -3.00 13.36 1.34
C HIS A 102 -3.09 14.39 2.45
N VAL A 103 -2.47 15.57 2.32
CA VAL A 103 -2.59 16.69 3.27
C VAL A 103 -4.05 17.11 3.45
N ALA A 104 -4.78 17.32 2.35
CA ALA A 104 -6.19 17.69 2.42
C ALA A 104 -7.03 16.64 3.17
N SER A 105 -6.82 15.36 2.85
CA SER A 105 -7.54 14.27 3.52
C SER A 105 -7.12 14.06 4.98
N SER A 106 -5.85 14.23 5.34
CA SER A 106 -5.37 14.17 6.72
C SER A 106 -5.97 15.30 7.55
N MET A 107 -6.04 16.52 6.99
CA MET A 107 -6.65 17.66 7.68
C MET A 107 -8.17 17.56 7.81
N GLY A 108 -8.81 16.90 6.85
CA GLY A 108 -10.23 16.53 6.92
C GLY A 108 -10.52 15.28 7.76
N PHE A 109 -9.51 14.60 8.30
CA PHE A 109 -9.63 13.29 8.98
C PHE A 109 -10.36 12.22 8.16
N LEU A 110 -10.07 12.17 6.86
CA LEU A 110 -10.59 11.20 5.88
C LEU A 110 -9.48 10.32 5.29
N SER A 111 -8.24 10.43 5.78
CA SER A 111 -7.09 9.76 5.17
C SER A 111 -7.22 8.23 5.19
N ASN A 112 -7.87 7.65 6.21
CA ASN A 112 -8.15 6.21 6.22
C ASN A 112 -9.02 5.74 5.05
N ILE A 113 -10.03 6.53 4.65
CA ILE A 113 -10.89 6.20 3.51
C ILE A 113 -10.11 6.35 2.20
N ILE A 114 -9.29 7.40 2.08
CA ILE A 114 -8.42 7.60 0.91
C ILE A 114 -7.43 6.45 0.75
N TYR A 115 -6.74 6.07 1.82
CA TYR A 115 -5.76 4.99 1.77
C TYR A 115 -6.39 3.62 1.54
N TRP A 116 -7.60 3.37 2.05
CA TRP A 116 -8.37 2.18 1.69
C TRP A 116 -8.68 2.15 0.18
N ARG A 117 -9.15 3.25 -0.41
CA ARG A 117 -9.43 3.31 -1.86
C ARG A 117 -8.19 3.20 -2.74
N GLU A 118 -7.03 3.55 -2.18
CA GLU A 118 -5.74 3.39 -2.85
C GLU A 118 -5.06 2.05 -2.55
N SER A 119 -5.64 1.21 -1.68
CA SER A 119 -5.08 -0.10 -1.32
C SER A 119 -5.37 -1.13 -2.42
N GLY A 120 -4.39 -1.98 -2.76
CA GLY A 120 -4.49 -3.02 -3.78
C GLY A 120 -4.10 -2.62 -5.21
N TYR A 121 -4.19 -1.33 -5.59
CA TYR A 121 -3.67 -0.85 -6.89
C TYR A 121 -2.19 -0.42 -6.82
N PHE A 122 -1.68 -0.09 -5.62
CA PHE A 122 -0.35 0.51 -5.39
C PHE A 122 0.38 -0.05 -4.15
N ASP A 123 0.18 -1.32 -3.76
CA ASP A 123 0.69 -1.82 -2.47
C ASP A 123 2.23 -1.72 -2.33
N ALA A 124 2.99 -1.81 -3.42
CA ALA A 124 4.45 -1.57 -3.45
C ALA A 124 4.83 -0.10 -3.17
N ALA A 125 3.97 0.87 -3.50
CA ALA A 125 4.23 2.31 -3.32
C ALA A 125 3.77 2.85 -1.96
N SER A 126 3.43 1.99 -1.00
CA SER A 126 2.99 2.41 0.35
C SER A 126 4.08 3.21 1.09
N HIS A 127 5.36 2.88 0.91
CA HIS A 127 6.51 3.60 1.49
C HIS A 127 6.82 4.94 0.80
N GLU A 128 6.18 5.26 -0.33
CA GLU A 128 6.30 6.58 -0.98
C GLU A 128 5.23 7.57 -0.50
N LYS A 129 4.25 7.10 0.29
CA LYS A 129 3.15 7.94 0.81
C LYS A 129 3.56 8.66 2.10
N TRP A 130 4.03 9.90 1.97
CA TRP A 130 4.54 10.77 3.05
C TRP A 130 3.64 10.93 4.29
N LEU A 131 2.33 10.70 4.18
CA LEU A 131 1.36 10.85 5.27
C LEU A 131 0.56 9.59 5.58
N LEU A 132 1.02 8.40 5.12
CA LEU A 132 0.27 7.15 5.27
C LEU A 132 -0.18 6.89 6.71
N HIS A 133 0.73 7.01 7.68
CA HIS A 133 0.47 6.83 9.12
C HIS A 133 -0.71 7.66 9.66
N THR A 134 -1.15 8.72 8.99
CA THR A 134 -2.31 9.52 9.43
C THR A 134 -3.64 8.78 9.31
N TRP A 135 -3.70 7.61 8.67
CA TRP A 135 -4.91 6.79 8.58
C TRP A 135 -5.48 6.47 9.97
N SER A 136 -4.60 6.08 10.90
CA SER A 136 -4.99 5.69 12.26
C SER A 136 -5.55 6.88 13.03
N LEU A 137 -4.96 8.05 12.81
CA LEU A 137 -5.39 9.33 13.40
C LEU A 137 -6.76 9.76 12.87
N SER A 138 -7.05 9.54 11.59
CA SER A 138 -8.38 9.77 11.01
C SER A 138 -9.43 8.84 11.62
N ALA A 139 -9.13 7.54 11.75
CA ALA A 139 -10.02 6.59 12.40
C ALA A 139 -10.28 6.97 13.88
N GLU A 140 -9.23 7.36 14.60
CA GLU A 140 -9.32 7.83 15.99
C GLU A 140 -10.18 9.10 16.12
N TRP A 141 -10.01 10.07 15.23
CA TRP A 141 -10.83 11.29 15.21
C TRP A 141 -12.29 11.02 14.86
N GLN A 142 -12.56 10.11 13.92
CA GLN A 142 -13.92 9.66 13.59
C GLN A 142 -14.61 9.05 14.82
N PHE A 143 -13.89 8.22 15.59
CA PHE A 143 -14.39 7.73 16.88
C PHE A 143 -14.65 8.86 17.86
N TYR A 144 -13.76 9.85 17.95
CA TYR A 144 -13.96 11.02 18.82
C TYR A 144 -15.20 11.83 18.45
N ILE A 145 -15.59 11.88 17.18
CA ILE A 145 -16.83 12.54 16.76
C ILE A 145 -18.03 11.66 17.14
N ILE A 146 -18.04 10.40 16.72
CA ILE A 146 -19.21 9.52 16.80
C ILE A 146 -19.52 9.11 18.24
N TYR A 147 -18.49 8.70 19.00
CA TYR A 147 -18.66 8.10 20.32
C TYR A 147 -19.38 8.99 21.36
N PRO A 148 -19.03 10.29 21.55
CA PRO A 148 -19.79 11.15 22.47
C PRO A 148 -21.23 11.39 22.03
N LEU A 149 -21.52 11.47 20.72
CA LEU A 149 -22.89 11.64 20.22
C LEU A 149 -23.74 10.42 20.57
N VAL A 150 -23.20 9.22 20.32
CA VAL A 150 -23.87 7.96 20.65
C VAL A 150 -24.13 7.87 22.15
N LEU A 151 -23.14 8.15 23.00
CA LEU A 151 -23.32 8.07 24.46
C LEU A 151 -24.31 9.10 25.01
N VAL A 152 -24.31 10.34 24.49
CA VAL A 152 -25.28 11.37 24.90
C VAL A 152 -26.69 10.99 24.44
N ALA A 153 -26.86 10.47 23.22
CA ALA A 153 -28.15 9.98 22.74
C ALA A 153 -28.66 8.80 23.58
N MET A 154 -27.80 7.83 23.90
CA MET A 154 -28.16 6.69 24.76
C MET A 154 -28.65 7.12 26.13
N LYS A 155 -28.04 8.16 26.72
CA LYS A 155 -28.44 8.69 28.04
C LYS A 155 -29.90 9.19 28.08
N GLN A 156 -30.49 9.56 26.94
CA GLN A 156 -31.88 9.99 26.86
C GLN A 156 -32.88 8.83 27.04
N PHE A 157 -32.48 7.60 26.69
CA PHE A 157 -33.37 6.44 26.66
C PHE A 157 -32.94 5.31 27.61
N MET A 158 -31.72 5.38 28.15
CA MET A 158 -31.09 4.31 28.91
C MET A 158 -30.58 4.80 30.26
N SER A 159 -30.71 3.95 31.29
CA SER A 159 -30.01 4.14 32.55
C SER A 159 -28.50 4.03 32.34
N LEU A 160 -27.69 4.67 33.21
CA LEU A 160 -26.23 4.57 33.14
C LEU A 160 -25.74 3.12 33.20
N LYS A 161 -26.41 2.25 33.96
CA LYS A 161 -26.11 0.82 34.03
C LYS A 161 -26.30 0.15 32.67
N MET A 162 -27.41 0.43 31.99
CA MET A 162 -27.71 -0.13 30.68
C MET A 162 -26.71 0.39 29.63
N MET A 163 -26.33 1.67 29.67
CA MET A 163 -25.31 2.22 28.79
C MET A 163 -23.96 1.48 28.91
N LYS A 164 -23.53 1.17 30.14
CA LYS A 164 -22.29 0.40 30.38
C LYS A 164 -22.37 -0.99 29.75
N VAL A 165 -23.50 -1.68 29.93
CA VAL A 165 -23.74 -3.00 29.34
C VAL A 165 -23.75 -2.92 27.81
N THR A 166 -24.40 -1.92 27.23
CA THR A 166 -24.42 -1.72 25.77
C THR A 166 -23.02 -1.48 25.21
N VAL A 167 -22.17 -0.68 25.87
CA VAL A 167 -20.76 -0.50 25.46
C VAL A 167 -20.01 -1.82 25.52
N LEU A 168 -20.20 -2.62 26.57
CA LEU A 168 -19.57 -3.94 26.70
C LEU A 168 -20.00 -4.90 25.58
N VAL A 169 -21.32 -5.06 25.38
CA VAL A 169 -21.88 -5.93 24.32
C VAL A 169 -21.44 -5.45 22.94
N GLY A 170 -21.49 -4.14 22.68
CA GLY A 170 -21.01 -3.56 21.42
C GLY A 170 -19.52 -3.79 21.18
N THR A 171 -18.70 -3.84 22.23
CA THR A 171 -17.27 -4.18 22.12
C THR A 171 -17.09 -5.62 21.66
N VAL A 172 -17.83 -6.57 22.24
CA VAL A 172 -17.77 -8.00 21.87
C VAL A 172 -18.27 -8.21 20.44
N LEU A 173 -19.41 -7.62 20.07
CA LEU A 173 -19.94 -7.70 18.72
C LEU A 173 -19.00 -7.04 17.69
N GLY A 174 -18.39 -5.91 18.05
CA GLY A 174 -17.39 -5.24 17.22
C GLY A 174 -16.14 -6.09 17.01
N PHE A 175 -15.67 -6.81 18.02
CA PHE A 175 -14.57 -7.77 17.88
C PHE A 175 -14.95 -8.93 16.94
N ILE A 176 -16.12 -9.53 17.10
CA ILE A 176 -16.61 -10.60 16.21
C ILE A 176 -16.68 -10.09 14.76
N PHE A 177 -17.24 -8.90 14.55
CA PHE A 177 -17.30 -8.27 13.24
C PHE A 177 -15.90 -8.00 12.67
N SER A 178 -14.95 -7.53 13.48
CA SER A 178 -13.55 -7.32 13.09
C SER A 178 -12.91 -8.60 12.56
N VAL A 179 -13.10 -9.73 13.26
CA VAL A 179 -12.60 -11.04 12.82
C VAL A 179 -13.20 -11.38 11.45
N ILE A 180 -14.53 -11.38 11.32
CA ILE A 180 -15.22 -11.74 10.07
C ILE A 180 -14.77 -10.83 8.92
N ALA A 181 -14.77 -9.52 9.14
CA ALA A 181 -14.40 -8.52 8.14
C ALA A 181 -12.94 -8.67 7.69
N THR A 182 -12.03 -9.05 8.58
CA THR A 182 -10.61 -9.24 8.23
C THR A 182 -10.42 -10.38 7.23
N TYR A 183 -11.18 -11.48 7.36
CA TYR A 183 -11.08 -12.60 6.42
C TYR A 183 -11.79 -12.36 5.09
N GLN A 184 -12.91 -11.63 5.11
CA GLN A 184 -13.68 -11.35 3.89
C GLN A 184 -13.12 -10.17 3.12
N TRP A 185 -12.73 -9.11 3.82
CA TRP A 185 -12.28 -7.84 3.24
C TRP A 185 -11.09 -7.26 4.02
N PRO A 186 -9.87 -7.81 3.87
CA PRO A 186 -8.69 -7.42 4.65
C PRO A 186 -8.38 -5.91 4.59
N ASN A 187 -8.42 -5.32 3.39
CA ASN A 187 -8.07 -3.91 3.18
C ASN A 187 -9.01 -2.92 3.90
N PRO A 188 -10.35 -2.97 3.71
CA PRO A 188 -11.24 -2.11 4.49
C PRO A 188 -11.21 -2.46 5.98
N ALA A 189 -11.03 -3.73 6.36
CA ALA A 189 -10.94 -4.12 7.76
C ALA A 189 -9.74 -3.48 8.49
N TYR A 190 -8.63 -3.28 7.78
CA TYR A 190 -7.44 -2.61 8.31
C TYR A 190 -7.67 -1.09 8.52
N TYR A 191 -8.23 -0.40 7.52
CA TYR A 191 -8.30 1.08 7.51
C TYR A 191 -9.57 1.67 8.16
N LEU A 192 -10.72 1.00 8.06
CA LEU A 192 -12.00 1.60 8.42
C LEU A 192 -12.32 1.50 9.91
N LEU A 193 -13.01 2.51 10.44
CA LEU A 193 -13.37 2.58 11.85
C LEU A 193 -14.22 1.39 12.31
N PHE A 194 -15.15 0.90 11.49
CA PHE A 194 -16.14 -0.09 11.93
C PHE A 194 -15.52 -1.40 12.43
N SER A 195 -14.45 -1.87 11.79
CA SER A 195 -13.69 -3.06 12.19
C SER A 195 -12.69 -2.77 13.32
N ARG A 196 -12.33 -1.50 13.56
CA ARG A 196 -11.30 -1.11 14.54
C ARG A 196 -11.87 -0.52 15.82
N ALA A 197 -13.14 -0.10 15.82
CA ALA A 197 -13.78 0.62 16.92
C ALA A 197 -13.78 -0.16 18.24
N TRP A 198 -13.85 -1.49 18.19
CA TRP A 198 -13.84 -2.34 19.38
C TRP A 198 -12.55 -2.18 20.20
N GLU A 199 -11.41 -1.87 19.57
CA GLU A 199 -10.12 -1.61 20.22
C GLU A 199 -10.17 -0.34 21.08
N MET A 200 -10.93 0.67 20.65
CA MET A 200 -11.16 1.86 21.46
C MET A 200 -12.24 1.59 22.52
N MET A 201 -13.30 0.85 22.17
CA MET A 201 -14.37 0.53 23.11
C MET A 201 -13.89 -0.34 24.28
N ILE A 202 -12.94 -1.27 24.10
CA ILE A 202 -12.36 -2.04 25.20
C ILE A 202 -11.60 -1.18 26.21
N GLY A 203 -10.97 -0.08 25.75
CA GLY A 203 -10.42 0.95 26.61
C GLY A 203 -11.50 1.65 27.42
N GLY A 204 -12.64 1.93 26.77
CA GLY A 204 -13.84 2.41 27.44
C GLY A 204 -14.36 1.43 28.48
N VAL A 205 -14.41 0.13 28.17
CA VAL A 205 -14.77 -0.93 29.13
C VAL A 205 -13.80 -0.95 30.31
N ALA A 206 -12.50 -0.75 30.09
CA ALA A 206 -11.52 -0.64 31.18
C ALA A 206 -11.83 0.51 32.14
N PHE A 207 -12.37 1.61 31.65
CA PHE A 207 -12.83 2.72 32.48
C PHE A 207 -14.15 2.42 33.20
N LEU A 208 -15.11 1.81 32.51
CA LEU A 208 -16.48 1.59 33.03
C LEU A 208 -16.58 0.46 34.05
N TYR A 209 -15.69 -0.52 33.96
CA TYR A 209 -15.60 -1.68 34.84
C TYR A 209 -14.20 -1.77 35.47
N PRO A 210 -13.84 -0.84 36.36
CA PRO A 210 -12.54 -0.86 37.03
C PRO A 210 -12.47 -2.06 37.99
N LEU A 211 -11.37 -2.81 37.94
CA LEU A 211 -11.15 -3.94 38.83
C LEU A 211 -10.51 -3.47 40.15
N GLU A 212 -11.11 -3.85 41.28
CA GLU A 212 -10.53 -3.65 42.61
C GLU A 212 -9.49 -4.75 42.91
N LEU A 213 -8.25 -4.51 42.46
CA LEU A 213 -7.16 -5.47 42.61
C LEU A 213 -6.40 -5.26 43.92
N ALA A 214 -6.17 -6.36 44.66
CA ALA A 214 -5.20 -6.39 45.74
C ALA A 214 -3.79 -6.05 45.24
N LYS A 215 -2.95 -5.45 46.10
CA LYS A 215 -1.61 -4.95 45.74
C LYS A 215 -0.73 -6.02 45.06
N SER A 216 -0.81 -7.28 45.51
CA SER A 216 -0.08 -8.41 44.91
C SER A 216 -0.54 -8.72 43.48
N ARG A 217 -1.86 -8.67 43.22
CA ARG A 217 -2.45 -8.94 41.90
C ARG A 217 -2.22 -7.84 40.89
N LYS A 218 -2.07 -6.58 41.33
CA LYS A 218 -1.73 -5.46 40.44
C LYS A 218 -0.43 -5.70 39.67
N LYS A 219 0.60 -6.22 40.34
CA LYS A 219 1.88 -6.57 39.70
C LYS A 219 1.70 -7.70 38.68
N VAL A 220 0.88 -8.70 39.00
CA VAL A 220 0.58 -9.81 38.09
C VAL A 220 -0.13 -9.32 36.83
N PHE A 221 -1.16 -8.48 36.97
CA PHE A 221 -1.89 -7.89 35.84
C PHE A 221 -1.00 -7.03 34.95
N GLU A 222 -0.13 -6.22 35.57
CA GLU A 222 0.85 -5.40 34.85
C GLU A 222 1.80 -6.27 34.01
N TRP A 223 2.44 -7.28 34.61
CA TRP A 223 3.37 -8.15 33.89
C TRP A 223 2.67 -9.02 32.86
N ALA A 224 1.47 -9.54 33.15
CA ALA A 224 0.67 -10.26 32.15
C ALA A 224 0.35 -9.37 30.95
N GLY A 225 -0.06 -8.12 31.19
CA GLY A 225 -0.33 -7.15 30.13
C GLY A 225 0.91 -6.80 29.32
N LEU A 226 2.05 -6.56 29.97
CA LEU A 226 3.33 -6.33 29.29
C LEU A 226 3.75 -7.53 28.45
N THR A 227 3.63 -8.75 28.98
CA THR A 227 3.98 -9.97 28.26
C THR A 227 3.13 -10.13 27.01
N LEU A 228 1.80 -9.95 27.09
CA LEU A 228 0.94 -10.04 25.92
C LEU A 228 1.32 -9.02 24.84
N ILE A 229 1.60 -7.77 25.23
CA ILE A 229 2.04 -6.73 24.30
C ILE A 229 3.38 -7.11 23.65
N ILE A 230 4.38 -7.49 24.45
CA ILE A 230 5.71 -7.84 23.93
C ILE A 230 5.65 -9.08 23.03
N VAL A 231 4.89 -10.12 23.41
CA VAL A 231 4.65 -11.30 22.59
C VAL A 231 4.02 -10.91 21.26
N SER A 232 3.02 -10.02 21.26
CA SER A 232 2.41 -9.56 20.01
C SER A 232 3.43 -8.85 19.10
N TYR A 233 4.35 -8.08 19.67
CA TYR A 233 5.35 -7.34 18.90
C TYR A 233 6.44 -8.22 18.29
N ILE A 234 6.72 -9.37 18.89
CA ILE A 234 7.78 -10.30 18.44
C ILE A 234 7.22 -11.34 17.46
N PHE A 235 6.04 -11.91 17.73
CA PHE A 235 5.55 -13.10 17.02
C PHE A 235 4.52 -12.81 15.93
N ILE A 236 3.90 -11.62 15.92
CA ILE A 236 2.99 -11.20 14.85
C ILE A 236 3.82 -10.48 13.79
N SER A 237 3.48 -10.62 12.51
CA SER A 237 4.19 -9.95 11.41
C SER A 237 3.23 -9.33 10.40
N LYS A 238 3.77 -8.58 9.44
CA LYS A 238 3.02 -8.02 8.30
C LYS A 238 2.31 -9.06 7.41
N GLU A 239 2.70 -10.33 7.52
CA GLU A 239 2.10 -11.45 6.79
C GLU A 239 0.82 -11.96 7.46
N SER A 240 0.63 -11.61 8.73
CA SER A 240 -0.60 -11.93 9.46
C SER A 240 -1.75 -11.05 8.98
N LEU A 241 -2.92 -11.66 8.74
CA LEU A 241 -4.14 -10.90 8.47
C LEU A 241 -4.50 -10.04 9.69
N TRP A 242 -4.60 -8.72 9.50
CA TRP A 242 -4.78 -7.74 10.57
C TRP A 242 -6.01 -6.85 10.36
N PRO A 243 -6.79 -6.49 11.40
CA PRO A 243 -6.66 -6.88 12.83
C PRO A 243 -6.85 -8.36 13.14
N GLY A 244 -7.87 -8.98 12.53
CA GLY A 244 -8.23 -10.37 12.77
C GLY A 244 -8.46 -10.70 14.26
N TYR A 245 -8.34 -11.98 14.59
CA TYR A 245 -8.44 -12.43 15.99
C TYR A 245 -7.16 -12.11 16.78
N LEU A 246 -6.01 -11.99 16.10
CA LEU A 246 -4.70 -11.75 16.73
C LEU A 246 -4.61 -10.38 17.42
N ALA A 247 -5.35 -9.37 16.94
CA ALA A 247 -5.43 -8.07 17.58
C ALA A 247 -5.93 -8.11 19.04
N VAL A 248 -6.62 -9.19 19.47
CA VAL A 248 -7.02 -9.36 20.87
C VAL A 248 -5.83 -9.38 21.83
N ILE A 249 -4.67 -9.86 21.39
CA ILE A 249 -3.47 -10.02 22.23
C ILE A 249 -2.93 -8.67 22.73
N PRO A 250 -2.51 -7.72 21.87
CA PRO A 250 -2.04 -6.41 22.33
C PRO A 250 -3.15 -5.59 23.00
N VAL A 251 -4.39 -5.71 22.51
CA VAL A 251 -5.54 -4.96 23.01
C VAL A 251 -5.89 -5.38 24.44
N PHE A 252 -5.96 -6.68 24.69
CA PHE A 252 -6.19 -7.21 26.04
C PHE A 252 -4.99 -6.96 26.95
N GLY A 253 -3.77 -7.02 26.42
CA GLY A 253 -2.56 -6.65 27.17
C GLY A 253 -2.61 -5.19 27.67
N ALA A 254 -3.01 -4.26 26.81
CA ALA A 254 -3.23 -2.86 27.18
C ALA A 254 -4.36 -2.70 28.21
N PHE A 255 -5.48 -3.43 28.05
CA PHE A 255 -6.57 -3.47 29.01
C PHE A 255 -6.08 -3.90 30.41
N LEU A 256 -5.30 -4.99 30.52
CA LEU A 256 -4.77 -5.48 31.80
C LEU A 256 -3.84 -4.46 32.47
N LEU A 257 -2.99 -3.78 31.69
CA LEU A 257 -2.12 -2.72 32.19
C LEU A 257 -2.89 -1.53 32.75
N ILE A 258 -3.94 -1.09 32.05
CA ILE A 258 -4.82 -0.02 32.53
C ILE A 258 -5.54 -0.43 33.82
N GLN A 259 -5.99 -1.69 33.91
CA GLN A 259 -6.64 -2.26 35.09
C GLN A 259 -5.69 -2.45 36.28
N ALA A 260 -4.39 -2.63 36.05
CA ALA A 260 -3.40 -2.77 37.11
C ALA A 260 -3.27 -1.49 37.98
N GLN A 261 -3.48 -0.32 37.37
CA GLN A 261 -3.44 1.00 38.04
C GLN A 261 -2.17 1.25 38.87
N ARG A 262 -0.99 0.88 38.36
CA ARG A 262 0.29 0.98 39.08
C ARG A 262 1.11 2.21 38.67
N ASN A 263 1.30 3.14 39.59
CA ASN A 263 2.13 4.34 39.38
C ASN A 263 3.57 4.20 39.92
N ASP A 264 3.93 3.02 40.43
CA ASP A 264 5.21 2.68 41.07
C ASP A 264 6.01 1.63 40.27
N SER A 265 5.64 1.43 39.00
CA SER A 265 6.27 0.45 38.12
C SER A 265 7.69 0.85 37.70
N ILE A 266 8.62 -0.10 37.74
CA ILE A 266 9.99 0.10 37.25
C ILE A 266 9.99 0.31 35.71
N VAL A 267 9.08 -0.36 35.00
CA VAL A 267 9.00 -0.31 33.53
C VAL A 267 8.27 0.94 33.07
N THR A 268 7.05 1.17 33.55
CA THR A 268 6.22 2.26 33.01
C THR A 268 6.51 3.60 33.68
N SER A 269 6.97 3.63 34.94
CA SER A 269 7.10 4.89 35.71
C SER A 269 8.51 5.50 35.71
N ASN A 270 9.48 4.92 35.02
CA ASN A 270 10.83 5.49 34.91
C ASN A 270 10.83 6.79 34.08
N ARG A 271 11.86 7.63 34.29
CA ARG A 271 11.96 8.96 33.67
C ARG A 271 11.91 8.91 32.15
N LEU A 272 12.59 7.95 31.52
CA LEU A 272 12.66 7.84 30.06
C LEU A 272 11.28 7.56 29.47
N PHE A 273 10.58 6.57 29.99
CA PHE A 273 9.23 6.21 29.52
C PHE A 273 8.23 7.33 29.78
N GLN A 274 8.38 8.08 30.87
CA GLN A 274 7.53 9.24 31.10
C GLN A 274 7.76 10.37 30.08
N LEU A 275 9.01 10.58 29.65
CA LEU A 275 9.32 11.56 28.61
C LEU A 275 8.83 11.10 27.23
N LEU A 276 9.16 9.87 26.83
CA LEU A 276 8.71 9.31 25.55
C LEU A 276 7.19 9.22 25.45
N GLY A 277 6.52 8.81 26.54
CA GLY A 277 5.07 8.79 26.62
C GLY A 277 4.43 10.16 26.44
N LYS A 278 5.05 11.20 27.01
CA LYS A 278 4.62 12.59 26.87
C LYS A 278 4.73 13.07 25.42
N TRP A 279 5.83 12.72 24.75
CA TRP A 279 6.12 13.14 23.37
C TRP A 279 5.54 12.22 22.30
N SER A 280 4.96 11.09 22.70
CA SER A 280 4.54 9.99 21.81
C SER A 280 3.73 10.42 20.60
N TYR A 281 2.80 11.37 20.75
CA TYR A 281 1.99 11.85 19.62
C TYR A 281 2.86 12.59 18.58
N SER A 282 3.69 13.52 19.03
CA SER A 282 4.60 14.23 18.14
C SER A 282 5.67 13.29 17.54
N ILE A 283 6.19 12.33 18.29
CA ILE A 283 7.11 11.31 17.74
C ILE A 283 6.40 10.48 16.65
N TYR A 284 5.16 10.07 16.90
CA TYR A 284 4.34 9.35 15.92
C TYR A 284 4.09 10.15 14.64
N LEU A 285 3.99 11.48 14.71
CA LEU A 285 3.86 12.31 13.51
C LEU A 285 5.16 12.39 12.71
N TRP A 286 6.29 12.64 13.38
CA TRP A 286 7.56 12.92 12.70
C TRP A 286 8.33 11.68 12.24
N HIS A 287 8.09 10.50 12.83
CA HIS A 287 8.85 9.30 12.46
C HIS A 287 8.60 8.84 11.02
N TRP A 288 7.34 8.89 10.55
CA TRP A 288 6.98 8.31 9.26
C TRP A 288 7.54 9.07 8.07
N PRO A 289 7.48 10.41 7.99
CA PRO A 289 8.17 11.15 6.94
C PRO A 289 9.67 10.89 6.85
N LEU A 290 10.32 10.57 7.98
CA LEU A 290 11.74 10.22 7.99
C LEU A 290 11.97 8.81 7.40
N VAL A 291 11.10 7.85 7.71
CA VAL A 291 11.09 6.53 7.05
C VAL A 291 10.90 6.68 5.54
N VAL A 292 9.90 7.47 5.14
CA VAL A 292 9.62 7.75 3.73
C VAL A 292 10.80 8.44 3.06
N ALA A 293 11.47 9.41 3.70
CA ALA A 293 12.63 10.08 3.14
C ALA A 293 13.81 9.11 2.88
N ILE A 294 14.10 8.19 3.82
CA ILE A 294 15.15 7.18 3.64
C ILE A 294 14.83 6.31 2.42
N TYR A 295 13.60 5.83 2.30
CA TYR A 295 13.17 5.02 1.16
C TYR A 295 13.16 5.80 -0.16
N TYR A 296 12.53 6.98 -0.16
CA TYR A 296 12.28 7.79 -1.35
C TYR A 296 13.57 8.27 -2.03
N PHE A 297 14.60 8.62 -1.24
CA PHE A 297 15.91 9.00 -1.75
C PHE A 297 16.91 7.84 -1.83
N SER A 298 16.48 6.61 -1.53
CA SER A 298 17.34 5.42 -1.53
C SER A 298 18.60 5.61 -0.68
N LEU A 299 18.44 6.17 0.53
CA LEU A 299 19.55 6.39 1.45
C LEU A 299 20.02 5.05 2.05
N ASP A 300 21.32 4.98 2.37
CA ASP A 300 21.94 3.82 3.01
C ASP A 300 21.25 3.44 4.34
N GLU A 301 21.25 2.14 4.67
CA GLU A 301 20.60 1.63 5.88
C GLU A 301 21.13 2.27 7.18
N LYS A 302 22.35 2.81 7.21
CA LYS A 302 22.87 3.56 8.37
C LYS A 302 22.01 4.76 8.74
N PHE A 303 21.29 5.35 7.78
CA PHE A 303 20.39 6.47 8.05
C PHE A 303 19.20 6.08 8.92
N ILE A 304 18.86 4.78 9.03
CA ILE A 304 17.81 4.27 9.94
C ILE A 304 18.06 4.73 11.37
N TYR A 305 19.28 4.58 11.88
CA TYR A 305 19.63 4.98 13.25
C TYR A 305 19.49 6.50 13.46
N SER A 306 19.97 7.28 12.49
CA SER A 306 19.84 8.74 12.53
C SER A 306 18.37 9.19 12.45
N GLY A 307 17.54 8.49 11.66
CA GLY A 307 16.12 8.74 11.52
C GLY A 307 15.35 8.47 12.82
N ILE A 308 15.69 7.40 13.55
CA ILE A 308 15.09 7.13 14.87
C ILE A 308 15.42 8.25 15.86
N ILE A 309 16.70 8.65 15.94
CA ILE A 309 17.14 9.73 16.82
C ILE A 309 16.43 11.04 16.45
N LEU A 310 16.38 11.36 15.16
CA LEU A 310 15.74 12.57 14.65
C LEU A 310 14.23 12.56 14.91
N SER A 311 13.56 11.40 14.83
CA SER A 311 12.13 11.25 15.18
C SER A 311 11.86 11.66 16.62
N VAL A 312 12.74 11.29 17.55
CA VAL A 312 12.62 11.65 18.97
C VAL A 312 12.91 13.14 19.19
N ILE A 313 13.94 13.69 18.53
CA ILE A 313 14.30 15.11 18.63
C ILE A 313 13.17 16.00 18.07
N LEU A 314 12.71 15.72 16.84
CA LEU A 314 11.61 16.46 16.22
C LEU A 314 10.31 16.27 17.01
N GLY A 315 10.04 15.07 17.51
CA GLY A 315 8.92 14.81 18.40
C GLY A 315 8.97 15.63 19.69
N PHE A 316 10.15 15.77 20.31
CA PHE A 316 10.35 16.63 21.47
C PHE A 316 10.12 18.11 21.15
N ILE A 317 10.74 18.61 20.06
CA ILE A 317 10.60 20.01 19.62
C ILE A 317 9.14 20.33 19.31
N SER A 318 8.47 19.48 18.52
CA SER A 318 7.06 19.61 18.18
C SER A 318 6.17 19.59 19.42
N ASN A 319 6.43 18.69 20.38
CA ASN A 319 5.68 18.67 21.63
C ASN A 319 5.86 19.97 22.44
N ARG A 320 7.12 20.42 22.56
CA ARG A 320 7.49 21.58 23.37
C ARG A 320 6.96 22.89 22.82
N TYR A 321 6.98 23.06 21.50
CA TYR A 321 6.67 24.34 20.85
C TYR A 321 5.33 24.37 20.13
N VAL A 322 4.70 23.23 19.84
CA VAL A 322 3.41 23.19 19.11
C VAL A 322 2.34 22.52 19.97
N GLU A 323 2.50 21.24 20.31
CA GLU A 323 1.49 20.44 21.01
C GLU A 323 1.15 20.99 22.41
N SER A 324 2.16 21.52 23.13
CA SER A 324 1.98 22.03 24.49
C SER A 324 1.43 23.45 24.57
N ILE A 325 1.20 24.12 23.42
CA ILE A 325 0.56 25.44 23.38
C ILE A 325 -0.89 25.31 23.88
N ARG A 326 -1.23 26.10 24.91
CA ARG A 326 -2.59 26.15 25.43
C ARG A 326 -3.43 27.13 24.61
N LEU A 327 -4.18 26.59 23.67
CA LEU A 327 -5.19 27.33 22.93
C LEU A 327 -6.48 27.47 23.74
N ARG A 328 -7.25 28.52 23.43
CA ARG A 328 -8.55 28.77 24.07
C ARG A 328 -9.50 27.61 23.79
N SER A 329 -10.05 27.01 24.84
CA SER A 329 -10.97 25.87 24.74
C SER A 329 -12.43 26.22 25.07
N TYR A 330 -12.69 27.48 25.43
CA TYR A 330 -14.01 27.95 25.86
C TYR A 330 -14.41 29.21 25.10
N PHE A 331 -15.60 29.17 24.50
CA PHE A 331 -16.18 30.26 23.73
C PHE A 331 -17.61 30.53 24.24
N SER A 332 -17.96 31.80 24.36
CA SER A 332 -19.31 32.25 24.70
C SER A 332 -20.17 32.27 23.42
N GLY A 333 -21.19 31.41 23.35
CA GLY A 333 -22.09 31.28 22.20
C GLY A 333 -21.54 30.40 21.06
N ILE A 334 -22.45 29.94 20.18
CA ILE A 334 -22.12 28.98 19.11
C ILE A 334 -21.21 29.57 18.03
N TYR A 335 -21.37 30.86 17.70
CA TYR A 335 -20.52 31.57 16.75
C TYR A 335 -19.07 31.72 17.22
N GLY A 336 -18.83 31.73 18.54
CA GLY A 336 -17.48 31.77 19.08
C GLY A 336 -16.66 30.52 18.72
N TYR A 337 -17.31 29.36 18.53
CA TYR A 337 -16.64 28.14 18.11
C TYR A 337 -16.12 28.19 16.66
N LEU A 338 -16.71 29.04 15.80
CA LEU A 338 -16.18 29.28 14.45
C LEU A 338 -14.83 30.02 14.49
N THR A 339 -14.51 30.69 15.61
CA THR A 339 -13.23 31.38 15.79
C THR A 339 -12.10 30.47 16.32
N CYS A 340 -12.34 29.16 16.38
CA CYS A 340 -11.41 28.17 16.91
C CYS A 340 -10.14 28.07 16.03
N LYS A 341 -8.98 28.48 16.56
CA LYS A 341 -7.70 28.50 15.81
C LYS A 341 -7.34 27.19 15.11
N PRO A 342 -7.46 26.00 15.74
CA PRO A 342 -7.21 24.75 15.04
C PRO A 342 -8.13 24.52 13.84
N LEU A 343 -9.39 24.95 13.90
CA LEU A 343 -10.30 24.83 12.75
C LEU A 343 -9.76 25.64 11.56
N PHE A 344 -9.33 26.88 11.79
CA PHE A 344 -8.69 27.68 10.74
C PHE A 344 -7.39 27.05 10.24
N MET A 345 -6.56 26.48 11.11
CA MET A 345 -5.35 25.76 10.69
C MET A 345 -5.72 24.57 9.77
N ALA A 346 -6.72 23.77 10.16
CA ALA A 346 -7.17 22.64 9.36
C ALA A 346 -7.70 23.08 8.00
N VAL A 347 -8.55 24.10 7.96
CA VAL A 347 -9.11 24.63 6.71
C VAL A 347 -8.01 25.24 5.84
N PHE A 348 -7.15 26.08 6.41
CA PHE A 348 -6.07 26.73 5.67
C PHE A 348 -5.10 25.72 5.04
N VAL A 349 -4.56 24.80 5.85
CA VAL A 349 -3.62 23.79 5.35
C VAL A 349 -4.30 22.80 4.42
N GLY A 350 -5.55 22.42 4.71
CA GLY A 350 -6.36 21.58 3.84
C GLY A 350 -6.61 22.22 2.47
N VAL A 351 -6.94 23.52 2.43
CA VAL A 351 -7.12 24.28 1.19
C VAL A 351 -5.83 24.35 0.39
N ILE A 352 -4.68 24.60 1.01
CA ILE A 352 -3.39 24.58 0.30
C ILE A 352 -3.16 23.20 -0.33
N GLY A 353 -3.37 22.11 0.42
CA GLY A 353 -3.26 20.76 -0.11
C GLY A 353 -4.22 20.50 -1.28
N THR A 354 -5.48 20.94 -1.16
CA THR A 354 -6.48 20.82 -2.24
C THR A 354 -6.08 21.64 -3.48
N VAL A 355 -5.56 22.85 -3.31
CA VAL A 355 -5.07 23.69 -4.41
C VAL A 355 -3.92 22.99 -5.14
N ILE A 356 -2.91 22.48 -4.41
CA ILE A 356 -1.81 21.71 -5.01
C ILE A 356 -2.33 20.52 -5.81
N PHE A 357 -3.32 19.78 -5.28
CA PHE A 357 -3.91 18.64 -5.97
C PHE A 357 -4.65 19.04 -7.27
N ILE A 358 -5.48 20.09 -7.22
CA ILE A 358 -6.26 20.59 -8.37
C ILE A 358 -5.34 21.14 -9.47
N PHE A 359 -4.30 21.88 -9.08
CA PHE A 359 -3.30 22.43 -10.00
C PHE A 359 -2.20 21.43 -10.38
N ARG A 360 -2.44 20.12 -10.21
CA ARG A 360 -1.55 19.02 -10.62
C ARG A 360 -0.11 19.14 -10.11
N GLY A 361 0.04 19.55 -8.85
CA GLY A 361 1.37 19.74 -8.25
C GLY A 361 2.09 20.99 -8.78
N PHE A 362 1.39 21.93 -9.44
CA PHE A 362 1.97 23.08 -10.10
C PHE A 362 3.02 22.69 -11.15
N GLU A 363 2.62 21.89 -12.15
CA GLU A 363 3.48 21.42 -13.24
C GLU A 363 4.35 22.54 -13.87
N SER A 364 3.82 23.77 -13.96
CA SER A 364 4.54 24.92 -14.51
C SER A 364 5.79 25.34 -13.74
N HIS A 365 5.99 24.85 -12.51
CA HIS A 365 7.22 25.08 -11.75
C HIS A 365 8.37 24.17 -12.21
N TYR A 366 8.08 23.05 -12.88
CA TYR A 366 9.07 22.04 -13.22
C TYR A 366 9.64 22.21 -14.63
N PRO A 367 10.90 21.79 -14.86
CA PRO A 367 11.45 21.67 -16.21
C PRO A 367 10.66 20.67 -17.06
N GLU A 368 10.59 20.90 -18.37
CA GLU A 368 9.85 20.05 -19.31
C GLU A 368 10.34 18.59 -19.29
N SER A 369 11.65 18.37 -19.13
CA SER A 369 12.24 17.02 -19.03
C SER A 369 11.69 16.22 -17.84
N VAL A 370 11.47 16.87 -16.69
CA VAL A 370 10.85 16.25 -15.51
C VAL A 370 9.38 15.93 -15.78
N LEU A 371 8.66 16.83 -16.45
CA LEU A 371 7.24 16.62 -16.79
C LEU A 371 7.07 15.45 -17.76
N VAL A 372 7.90 15.39 -18.81
CA VAL A 372 7.90 14.29 -19.78
C VAL A 372 8.18 12.96 -19.09
N ALA A 373 9.24 12.89 -18.28
CA ALA A 373 9.58 11.67 -17.55
C ALA A 373 8.47 11.27 -16.57
N SER A 374 7.92 12.22 -15.80
CA SER A 374 6.90 11.94 -14.79
C SER A 374 5.58 11.48 -15.40
N LYS A 375 5.11 12.14 -16.48
CA LYS A 375 3.83 11.80 -17.14
C LYS A 375 3.84 10.42 -17.78
N GLU A 376 5.01 9.90 -18.13
CA GLU A 376 5.13 8.58 -18.75
C GLU A 376 4.65 7.44 -17.83
N SER A 377 4.68 7.62 -16.49
CA SER A 377 4.10 6.63 -15.57
C SER A 377 2.58 6.47 -15.68
N MET A 378 1.92 7.45 -16.29
CA MET A 378 0.48 7.46 -16.57
C MET A 378 0.16 7.09 -18.02
N ASN A 379 1.16 6.94 -18.88
CA ASN A 379 0.99 6.67 -20.31
C ASN A 379 0.74 5.17 -20.58
N LYS A 380 -0.38 4.67 -20.05
CA LYS A 380 -0.85 3.29 -20.19
C LYS A 380 -1.91 3.20 -21.27
N ASN A 381 -2.20 1.99 -21.76
CA ASN A 381 -3.32 1.77 -22.67
C ASN A 381 -4.64 2.29 -22.03
N PRO A 382 -5.33 3.27 -22.63
CA PRO A 382 -6.54 3.88 -22.04
C PRO A 382 -7.70 2.91 -21.83
N ARG A 383 -7.72 1.79 -22.56
CA ARG A 383 -8.75 0.75 -22.46
C ARG A 383 -8.35 -0.39 -21.52
N ARG A 384 -7.23 -0.25 -20.80
CA ARG A 384 -6.73 -1.30 -19.90
C ARG A 384 -7.75 -1.70 -18.83
N ASP A 385 -8.39 -0.74 -18.19
CA ASP A 385 -9.31 -1.03 -17.07
C ASP A 385 -10.58 -1.78 -17.51
N GLU A 386 -11.01 -1.60 -18.77
CA GLU A 386 -12.15 -2.32 -19.34
C GLU A 386 -11.77 -3.66 -20.00
N CYS A 387 -10.56 -3.78 -20.52
CA CYS A 387 -10.13 -4.93 -21.33
C CYS A 387 -9.24 -5.93 -20.60
N HIS A 388 -8.66 -5.55 -19.46
CA HIS A 388 -7.67 -6.35 -18.75
C HIS A 388 -8.12 -6.68 -17.34
N VAL A 389 -8.56 -7.92 -17.14
CA VAL A 389 -9.15 -8.37 -15.88
C VAL A 389 -8.15 -9.07 -14.98
N GLY A 390 -8.38 -8.98 -13.66
CA GLY A 390 -7.58 -9.67 -12.65
C GLY A 390 -7.88 -11.17 -12.55
N SER A 391 -9.12 -11.57 -12.77
CA SER A 391 -9.66 -12.93 -12.60
C SER A 391 -11.01 -13.05 -13.32
N GLY A 392 -11.49 -14.27 -13.55
CA GLY A 392 -12.78 -14.52 -14.20
C GLY A 392 -12.73 -14.43 -15.72
N LYS A 393 -13.88 -14.15 -16.37
CA LYS A 393 -14.00 -14.16 -17.82
C LYS A 393 -13.29 -12.95 -18.46
N VAL A 394 -12.46 -13.21 -19.47
CA VAL A 394 -11.80 -12.16 -20.27
C VAL A 394 -12.84 -11.40 -21.11
N PRO A 395 -12.78 -10.05 -21.17
CA PRO A 395 -13.77 -9.23 -21.90
C PRO A 395 -13.76 -9.37 -23.42
N GLU A 396 -12.68 -9.89 -24.01
CA GLU A 396 -12.51 -10.05 -25.47
C GLU A 396 -12.64 -8.74 -26.24
N CYS A 397 -11.97 -7.69 -25.76
CA CYS A 397 -12.00 -6.38 -26.41
C CYS A 397 -11.47 -6.39 -27.84
N ILE A 398 -12.03 -5.53 -28.68
CA ILE A 398 -11.60 -5.35 -30.07
C ILE A 398 -10.96 -3.96 -30.22
N TYR A 399 -9.77 -3.92 -30.82
CA TYR A 399 -9.07 -2.69 -31.22
C TYR A 399 -9.08 -2.56 -32.74
N GLY A 400 -9.23 -1.34 -33.26
CA GLY A 400 -9.32 -1.11 -34.70
C GLY A 400 -10.69 -1.47 -35.30
N SER A 401 -10.74 -1.60 -36.63
CA SER A 401 -11.96 -1.90 -37.38
C SER A 401 -11.65 -2.79 -38.58
N GLY A 402 -12.68 -3.30 -39.28
CA GLY A 402 -12.51 -4.22 -40.41
C GLY A 402 -12.40 -5.68 -39.98
N ASP A 403 -11.76 -6.49 -40.83
CA ASP A 403 -11.60 -7.92 -40.62
C ASP A 403 -10.58 -8.22 -39.50
N LEU A 404 -10.76 -9.35 -38.83
CA LEU A 404 -9.84 -9.77 -37.77
C LEU A 404 -8.45 -10.00 -38.35
N GLY A 405 -7.48 -9.21 -37.89
CA GLY A 405 -6.11 -9.19 -38.37
C GLY A 405 -5.11 -9.88 -37.46
N ALA A 406 -5.36 -9.88 -36.15
CA ALA A 406 -4.55 -10.61 -35.20
C ALA A 406 -5.30 -10.84 -33.89
N ILE A 407 -4.78 -11.76 -33.09
CA ILE A 407 -5.19 -11.99 -31.71
C ILE A 407 -3.94 -11.81 -30.84
N VAL A 408 -4.04 -10.99 -29.80
CA VAL A 408 -2.97 -10.79 -28.81
C VAL A 408 -3.36 -11.50 -27.53
N ILE A 409 -2.55 -12.47 -27.10
CA ILE A 409 -2.80 -13.30 -25.92
C ILE A 409 -1.64 -13.23 -24.93
N GLY A 410 -1.95 -13.15 -23.64
CA GLY A 410 -0.94 -13.19 -22.59
C GLY A 410 -1.30 -12.36 -21.36
N ASP A 411 -0.28 -11.83 -20.70
CA ASP A 411 -0.43 -11.10 -19.45
C ASP A 411 -0.49 -9.57 -19.65
N SER A 412 -0.12 -8.82 -18.62
CA SER A 412 -0.05 -7.36 -18.69
C SER A 412 1.00 -6.83 -19.68
N HIS A 413 2.00 -7.64 -20.08
CA HIS A 413 2.95 -7.24 -21.14
C HIS A 413 2.28 -7.29 -22.51
N ALA A 414 1.57 -8.37 -22.83
CA ALA A 414 0.73 -8.44 -24.03
C ALA A 414 -0.28 -7.28 -24.11
N GLN A 415 -0.86 -6.92 -22.96
CA GLN A 415 -1.77 -5.79 -22.86
C GLN A 415 -1.10 -4.45 -23.20
N SER A 416 0.18 -4.29 -22.85
CA SER A 416 0.95 -3.06 -23.08
C SER A 416 1.28 -2.83 -24.57
N ILE A 417 1.36 -3.90 -25.37
CA ILE A 417 1.73 -3.81 -26.79
C ILE A 417 0.55 -3.88 -27.77
N ILE A 418 -0.67 -4.20 -27.31
CA ILE A 418 -1.81 -4.51 -28.19
C ILE A 418 -2.14 -3.38 -29.17
N ARG A 419 -2.03 -2.11 -28.73
CA ARG A 419 -2.28 -0.96 -29.60
C ARG A 419 -1.22 -0.77 -30.66
N SER A 420 0.01 -1.22 -30.41
CA SER A 420 1.07 -1.22 -31.41
C SER A 420 0.88 -2.31 -32.45
N VAL A 421 0.38 -3.48 -32.04
CA VAL A 421 -0.06 -4.53 -32.97
C VAL A 421 -1.20 -4.01 -33.83
N GLU A 422 -2.23 -3.39 -33.24
CA GLU A 422 -3.34 -2.76 -33.96
C GLU A 422 -2.86 -1.74 -34.99
N LYS A 423 -2.06 -0.76 -34.58
CA LYS A 423 -1.52 0.29 -35.47
C LYS A 423 -0.57 -0.24 -36.55
N SER A 424 -0.05 -1.46 -36.40
CA SER A 424 0.78 -2.10 -37.42
C SER A 424 -0.04 -2.70 -38.56
N LEU A 425 -1.33 -2.95 -38.33
CA LEU A 425 -2.26 -3.56 -39.29
C LEU A 425 -3.14 -2.48 -39.94
N GLU A 426 -3.07 -2.35 -41.26
CA GLU A 426 -3.90 -1.38 -42.00
C GLU A 426 -5.34 -1.89 -42.13
N ASN A 427 -6.33 -1.13 -41.65
CA ASN A 427 -7.77 -1.43 -41.76
C ASN A 427 -8.20 -2.82 -41.25
N ARG A 428 -7.49 -3.38 -40.26
CA ARG A 428 -7.86 -4.64 -39.61
C ARG A 428 -7.95 -4.46 -38.10
N LYS A 429 -8.73 -5.32 -37.46
CA LYS A 429 -8.94 -5.30 -36.01
C LYS A 429 -8.08 -6.33 -35.28
N VAL A 430 -7.81 -6.08 -34.00
CA VAL A 430 -7.08 -6.98 -33.10
C VAL A 430 -7.98 -7.37 -31.94
N LEU A 431 -8.00 -8.67 -31.61
CA LEU A 431 -8.72 -9.19 -30.45
C LEU A 431 -7.79 -9.26 -29.23
N ASP A 432 -8.27 -8.76 -28.10
CA ASP A 432 -7.56 -8.70 -26.82
C ASP A 432 -7.93 -9.89 -25.94
N TRP A 433 -6.98 -10.80 -25.81
CA TRP A 433 -7.05 -12.00 -24.99
C TRP A 433 -6.01 -11.88 -23.85
N THR A 434 -6.08 -10.81 -23.06
CA THR A 434 -5.14 -10.56 -21.97
C THR A 434 -5.77 -10.66 -20.58
N MET A 435 -5.02 -11.18 -19.62
CA MET A 435 -5.42 -11.29 -18.21
C MET A 435 -4.25 -10.98 -17.29
N GLN A 436 -4.49 -10.28 -16.18
CA GLN A 436 -3.44 -9.88 -15.26
C GLN A 436 -2.69 -11.09 -14.73
N ALA A 437 -1.37 -11.06 -14.90
CA ALA A 437 -0.44 -12.06 -14.38
C ALA A 437 -0.72 -13.49 -14.90
N CYS A 438 -1.37 -13.62 -16.07
CA CYS A 438 -1.69 -14.90 -16.68
C CYS A 438 -0.66 -15.28 -17.76
N ARG A 439 0.17 -16.28 -17.47
CA ARG A 439 1.10 -16.84 -18.46
C ARG A 439 0.32 -17.76 -19.39
N THR A 440 0.53 -17.66 -20.70
CA THR A 440 -0.18 -18.46 -21.72
C THR A 440 0.16 -19.95 -21.63
N ILE A 441 -0.27 -20.60 -20.54
CA ILE A 441 -0.05 -22.01 -20.19
C ILE A 441 -1.41 -22.59 -19.83
N GLU A 442 -1.79 -23.66 -20.51
CA GLU A 442 -2.99 -24.42 -20.17
C GLU A 442 -2.87 -25.06 -18.78
N GLY A 443 -3.94 -25.05 -17.99
CA GLY A 443 -3.94 -25.66 -16.65
C GLY A 443 -3.08 -24.93 -15.61
N LEU A 444 -2.71 -23.67 -15.85
CA LEU A 444 -1.92 -22.87 -14.92
C LEU A 444 -2.73 -22.42 -13.70
N TYR A 445 -2.21 -22.73 -12.52
CA TYR A 445 -2.70 -22.22 -11.24
C TYR A 445 -1.76 -21.14 -10.70
N SER A 446 -2.33 -20.19 -9.96
CA SER A 446 -1.56 -19.20 -9.20
C SER A 446 -1.98 -19.15 -7.74
N ILE A 447 -1.06 -18.77 -6.85
CA ILE A 447 -1.36 -18.54 -5.43
C ILE A 447 -1.54 -17.04 -5.22
N ARG A 448 -2.77 -16.61 -4.94
CA ARG A 448 -3.10 -15.22 -4.63
C ARG A 448 -3.56 -15.12 -3.18
N LYS A 449 -2.78 -14.42 -2.34
CA LYS A 449 -3.09 -14.20 -0.92
C LYS A 449 -3.42 -15.50 -0.15
N GLY A 450 -2.72 -16.60 -0.48
CA GLY A 450 -2.92 -17.91 0.14
C GLY A 450 -4.06 -18.74 -0.45
N VAL A 451 -4.76 -18.25 -1.48
CA VAL A 451 -5.83 -18.97 -2.19
C VAL A 451 -5.33 -19.40 -3.57
N ILE A 452 -5.66 -20.63 -3.98
CA ILE A 452 -5.37 -21.15 -5.32
C ILE A 452 -6.39 -20.56 -6.30
N ASP A 453 -5.91 -19.96 -7.38
CA ASP A 453 -6.70 -19.35 -8.46
C ASP A 453 -6.37 -20.05 -9.80
N SER A 454 -7.39 -20.63 -10.44
CA SER A 454 -7.30 -21.33 -11.74
C SER A 454 -7.68 -20.45 -12.93
N SER A 455 -8.09 -19.19 -12.71
CA SER A 455 -8.71 -18.34 -13.76
C SER A 455 -7.86 -18.24 -15.03
N CYS A 456 -6.53 -18.23 -14.88
CA CYS A 456 -5.61 -18.18 -16.02
C CYS A 456 -5.64 -19.47 -16.84
N GLY A 457 -5.46 -20.64 -16.21
CA GLY A 457 -5.52 -21.92 -16.89
C GLY A 457 -6.87 -22.13 -17.60
N ASP A 458 -7.97 -21.80 -16.92
CA ASP A 458 -9.32 -21.88 -17.49
C ASP A 458 -9.49 -20.97 -18.72
N PHE A 459 -8.92 -19.77 -18.68
CA PHE A 459 -8.91 -18.83 -19.80
C PHE A 459 -8.07 -19.34 -20.98
N VAL A 460 -6.89 -19.91 -20.73
CA VAL A 460 -6.04 -20.43 -21.80
C VAL A 460 -6.68 -21.65 -22.47
N SER A 461 -7.31 -22.56 -21.71
CA SER A 461 -8.11 -23.66 -22.28
C SER A 461 -9.28 -23.14 -23.12
N TYR A 462 -9.93 -22.07 -22.70
CA TYR A 462 -10.96 -21.40 -23.50
C TYR A 462 -10.37 -20.84 -24.81
N ALA A 463 -9.25 -20.14 -24.75
CA ALA A 463 -8.59 -19.57 -25.93
C ALA A 463 -8.18 -20.65 -26.96
N ILE A 464 -7.62 -21.78 -26.52
CA ILE A 464 -7.26 -22.93 -27.37
C ILE A 464 -8.48 -23.51 -28.09
N ASN A 465 -9.66 -23.49 -27.46
CA ASN A 465 -10.87 -23.99 -28.09
C ASN A 465 -11.49 -22.98 -29.05
N GLU A 466 -11.50 -21.70 -28.68
CA GLU A 466 -12.11 -20.64 -29.48
C GLU A 466 -11.28 -20.26 -30.70
N ILE A 467 -9.96 -20.40 -30.64
CA ILE A 467 -9.07 -20.05 -31.76
C ILE A 467 -9.42 -20.82 -33.04
N LYS A 468 -10.01 -22.02 -32.90
CA LYS A 468 -10.50 -22.86 -34.02
C LYS A 468 -11.57 -22.15 -34.86
N LYS A 469 -12.24 -21.12 -34.32
CA LYS A 469 -13.20 -20.28 -35.06
C LYS A 469 -12.51 -19.24 -35.95
N TYR A 470 -11.22 -19.00 -35.76
CA TYR A 470 -10.43 -17.97 -36.42
C TYR A 470 -9.22 -18.58 -37.16
N PRO A 471 -9.43 -19.49 -38.13
CA PRO A 471 -8.32 -20.15 -38.82
C PRO A 471 -7.45 -19.13 -39.57
N ASN A 472 -6.12 -19.38 -39.61
CA ASN A 472 -5.13 -18.53 -40.26
C ASN A 472 -5.00 -17.10 -39.71
N VAL A 473 -5.67 -16.75 -38.62
CA VAL A 473 -5.47 -15.45 -37.95
C VAL A 473 -4.17 -15.48 -37.15
N PRO A 474 -3.23 -14.55 -37.35
CA PRO A 474 -2.00 -14.46 -36.57
C PRO A 474 -2.25 -14.31 -35.07
N ILE A 475 -1.51 -15.07 -34.26
CA ILE A 475 -1.54 -14.99 -32.79
C ILE A 475 -0.22 -14.39 -32.33
N ILE A 476 -0.28 -13.33 -31.53
CA ILE A 476 0.88 -12.74 -30.88
C ILE A 476 0.81 -13.09 -29.40
N VAL A 477 1.83 -13.77 -28.91
CA VAL A 477 1.99 -14.14 -27.52
C VAL A 477 3.06 -13.27 -26.88
N ASP A 478 2.71 -12.59 -25.80
CA ASP A 478 3.66 -11.87 -24.96
C ASP A 478 3.39 -12.11 -23.48
N ASN A 479 4.46 -12.38 -22.75
CA ASN A 479 4.42 -12.73 -21.34
C ASN A 479 5.70 -12.22 -20.69
N ARG A 480 5.59 -11.69 -19.47
CA ARG A 480 6.71 -11.63 -18.49
C ARG A 480 7.14 -13.03 -18.01
N TYR A 481 7.61 -13.86 -18.94
CA TYR A 481 7.87 -15.28 -18.76
C TYR A 481 8.97 -15.56 -17.72
N MET A 482 10.06 -14.80 -17.76
CA MET A 482 11.17 -15.02 -16.82
C MET A 482 10.80 -14.72 -15.37
N ALA A 483 9.83 -13.84 -15.12
CA ALA A 483 9.32 -13.61 -13.77
C ALA A 483 8.59 -14.82 -13.18
N MET A 484 7.96 -15.66 -14.02
CA MET A 484 7.40 -16.94 -13.58
C MET A 484 8.52 -17.94 -13.24
N ILE A 485 9.47 -18.11 -14.17
CA ILE A 485 10.51 -19.14 -14.09
C ILE A 485 11.54 -18.86 -13.00
N LEU A 486 12.04 -17.62 -12.91
CA LEU A 486 13.13 -17.24 -11.99
C LEU A 486 12.67 -16.35 -10.84
N GLY A 487 11.42 -15.87 -10.88
CA GLY A 487 10.93 -14.84 -9.96
C GLY A 487 11.18 -13.40 -10.47
N PRO A 488 10.61 -12.42 -9.76
CA PRO A 488 10.73 -11.00 -10.11
C PRO A 488 12.19 -10.53 -10.13
N ASN A 489 12.53 -9.56 -10.98
CA ASN A 489 13.87 -8.95 -11.04
C ASN A 489 14.03 -7.79 -10.04
N GLU A 490 12.91 -7.28 -9.53
CA GLU A 490 12.79 -6.14 -8.65
C GLU A 490 13.43 -6.46 -7.28
N PRO A 491 14.37 -5.63 -6.80
CA PRO A 491 15.04 -5.85 -5.52
C PRO A 491 14.06 -5.94 -4.33
N ASP A 492 12.97 -5.17 -4.38
CA ASP A 492 11.94 -5.12 -3.33
C ASP A 492 11.07 -6.38 -3.28
N LEU A 493 11.09 -7.19 -4.35
CA LEU A 493 10.31 -8.43 -4.47
C LEU A 493 11.16 -9.70 -4.25
N LYS A 494 12.39 -9.58 -3.70
CA LYS A 494 13.26 -10.73 -3.38
C LYS A 494 12.58 -11.84 -2.57
N HIS A 495 11.65 -11.47 -1.69
CA HIS A 495 10.88 -12.42 -0.88
C HIS A 495 9.99 -13.38 -1.71
N ARG A 496 9.67 -13.03 -2.97
CA ARG A 496 8.89 -13.87 -3.90
C ARG A 496 9.77 -14.79 -4.77
N VAL A 497 11.09 -14.68 -4.65
CA VAL A 497 12.05 -15.48 -5.44
C VAL A 497 12.15 -16.92 -4.92
N GLU A 498 11.96 -17.14 -3.62
CA GLU A 498 12.18 -18.45 -3.00
C GLU A 498 11.08 -19.47 -3.34
N LYS A 499 9.80 -19.07 -3.27
CA LYS A 499 8.66 -19.97 -3.52
C LYS A 499 7.95 -19.64 -4.84
N PRO A 500 7.65 -20.63 -5.71
CA PRO A 500 6.90 -20.38 -6.94
C PRO A 500 5.46 -19.96 -6.63
N ASP A 501 5.03 -18.87 -7.27
CA ASP A 501 3.65 -18.36 -7.19
C ASP A 501 2.72 -19.02 -8.23
N TYR A 502 3.30 -19.80 -9.14
CA TYR A 502 2.65 -20.43 -10.28
C TYR A 502 3.00 -21.92 -10.33
N PHE A 503 2.03 -22.77 -10.68
CA PHE A 503 2.26 -24.20 -10.85
C PHE A 503 1.23 -24.82 -11.78
N ILE A 504 1.59 -25.94 -12.40
CA ILE A 504 0.66 -26.90 -13.00
C ILE A 504 0.41 -28.05 -12.01
N PHE A 505 -0.64 -28.84 -12.23
CA PHE A 505 -1.10 -29.83 -11.25
C PHE A 505 -0.01 -30.85 -10.86
N GLU A 506 0.83 -31.23 -11.83
CA GLU A 506 1.95 -32.18 -11.70
C GLU A 506 2.98 -31.74 -10.65
N ILE A 507 3.17 -30.43 -10.48
CA ILE A 507 4.18 -29.82 -9.60
C ILE A 507 3.56 -28.96 -8.49
N LYS A 508 2.28 -29.21 -8.15
CA LYS A 508 1.55 -28.47 -7.11
C LYS A 508 2.25 -28.42 -5.75
N ASN A 509 3.04 -29.45 -5.43
CA ASN A 509 3.76 -29.54 -4.15
C ASN A 509 5.19 -28.99 -4.23
N SER A 510 5.61 -28.42 -5.36
CA SER A 510 6.94 -27.83 -5.47
C SER A 510 7.06 -26.62 -4.53
N ILE A 511 8.14 -26.61 -3.76
CA ILE A 511 8.45 -25.56 -2.79
C ILE A 511 9.53 -24.60 -3.29
N SER A 512 10.15 -24.90 -4.44
CA SER A 512 11.31 -24.18 -5.00
C SER A 512 11.32 -24.18 -6.52
N ARG A 513 11.99 -23.18 -7.12
CA ARG A 513 12.23 -23.08 -8.57
C ARG A 513 13.44 -23.91 -9.00
N ASP A 514 13.36 -25.23 -8.83
CA ASP A 514 14.41 -26.17 -9.24
C ASP A 514 14.29 -26.56 -10.72
N ASN A 515 15.22 -27.40 -11.19
CA ASN A 515 15.23 -27.83 -12.59
C ASN A 515 13.97 -28.61 -12.98
N ASP A 516 13.36 -29.36 -12.05
CA ASP A 516 12.14 -30.13 -12.32
C ASP A 516 10.95 -29.18 -12.51
N TYR A 517 10.82 -28.17 -11.65
CA TYR A 517 9.85 -27.09 -11.81
C TYR A 517 10.02 -26.38 -13.15
N ILE A 518 11.25 -25.97 -13.47
CA ILE A 518 11.55 -25.25 -14.71
C ILE A 518 11.21 -26.11 -15.93
N SER A 519 11.61 -27.38 -15.93
CA SER A 519 11.35 -28.30 -17.03
C SER A 519 9.85 -28.53 -17.24
N ALA A 520 9.09 -28.77 -16.16
CA ALA A 520 7.64 -28.98 -16.24
C ALA A 520 6.90 -27.74 -16.76
N MET A 521 7.29 -26.55 -16.30
CA MET A 521 6.71 -25.29 -16.77
C MET A 521 7.07 -24.99 -18.24
N ASN A 522 8.31 -25.26 -18.64
CA ASN A 522 8.75 -25.11 -20.03
C ASN A 522 8.00 -26.07 -20.97
N GLU A 523 7.79 -27.32 -20.54
CA GLU A 523 7.03 -28.32 -21.29
C GLU A 523 5.57 -27.91 -21.44
N ALA A 524 4.90 -27.52 -20.35
CA ALA A 524 3.51 -27.06 -20.40
C ALA A 524 3.33 -25.82 -21.30
N PHE A 525 4.25 -24.86 -21.23
CA PHE A 525 4.24 -23.69 -22.11
C PHE A 525 4.48 -24.09 -23.57
N THR A 526 5.43 -24.98 -23.83
CA THR A 526 5.70 -25.51 -25.18
C THR A 526 4.47 -26.17 -25.77
N ASN A 527 3.83 -27.08 -25.03
CA ASN A 527 2.63 -27.80 -25.46
C ASN A 527 1.49 -26.83 -25.77
N THR A 528 1.30 -25.81 -24.92
CA THR A 528 0.29 -24.77 -25.09
C THR A 528 0.52 -23.97 -26.38
N LEU A 529 1.76 -23.48 -26.60
CA LEU A 529 2.08 -22.73 -27.81
C LEU A 529 1.97 -23.59 -29.08
N CYS A 530 2.38 -24.85 -29.01
CA CYS A 530 2.25 -25.75 -30.16
C CYS A 530 0.78 -25.98 -30.52
N SER A 531 -0.11 -26.17 -29.53
CA SER A 531 -1.56 -26.28 -29.76
C SER A 531 -2.14 -25.02 -30.41
N LEU A 532 -1.74 -23.83 -29.94
CA LEU A 532 -2.16 -22.56 -30.54
C LEU A 532 -1.64 -22.38 -31.98
N SER A 533 -0.48 -22.96 -32.30
CA SER A 533 0.15 -22.84 -33.63
C SER A 533 -0.35 -23.84 -34.68
N GLU A 534 -1.23 -24.79 -34.32
CA GLU A 534 -1.67 -25.86 -35.23
C GLU A 534 -2.32 -25.33 -36.52
N ASN A 535 -3.19 -24.32 -36.40
CA ASN A 535 -3.97 -23.77 -37.51
C ASN A 535 -3.73 -22.27 -37.75
N ASN A 536 -2.80 -21.69 -37.01
CA ASN A 536 -2.62 -20.23 -36.92
C ASN A 536 -1.12 -19.90 -36.87
N PRO A 537 -0.64 -18.91 -37.65
CA PRO A 537 0.71 -18.40 -37.47
C PRO A 537 0.89 -17.84 -36.06
N LEU A 538 1.82 -18.38 -35.28
CA LEU A 538 2.10 -17.93 -33.92
C LEU A 538 3.40 -17.14 -33.86
N PHE A 539 3.33 -15.97 -33.24
CA PHE A 539 4.46 -15.08 -32.99
C PHE A 539 4.69 -14.94 -31.49
N LEU A 540 5.84 -15.37 -31.01
CA LEU A 540 6.26 -15.18 -29.62
C LEU A 540 7.17 -13.96 -29.54
N LEU A 541 6.82 -12.99 -28.69
CA LEU A 541 7.64 -11.81 -28.46
C LEU A 541 8.86 -12.15 -27.57
N GLU A 542 10.01 -11.62 -27.93
CA GLU A 542 11.19 -11.64 -27.07
C GLU A 542 10.93 -10.85 -25.76
N GLN A 543 11.57 -11.27 -24.67
CA GLN A 543 11.35 -10.69 -23.35
C GLN A 543 11.77 -9.21 -23.32
N THR A 544 10.84 -8.34 -22.91
CA THR A 544 11.13 -6.92 -22.71
C THR A 544 12.17 -6.76 -21.58
N PRO A 545 13.19 -5.89 -21.71
CA PRO A 545 14.15 -5.65 -20.63
C PRO A 545 13.47 -5.21 -19.33
N GLU A 546 13.80 -5.87 -18.21
CA GLU A 546 13.27 -5.56 -16.87
C GLU A 546 14.31 -4.74 -16.08
N LEU A 547 14.03 -3.45 -15.83
CA LEU A 547 15.05 -2.47 -15.43
C LEU A 547 15.25 -2.29 -13.92
N LYS A 548 14.68 -3.18 -13.09
CA LYS A 548 14.81 -3.26 -11.61
C LYS A 548 14.29 -2.05 -10.81
N HIS A 549 14.12 -0.90 -11.45
CA HIS A 549 13.70 0.35 -10.85
C HIS A 549 12.59 0.97 -11.70
N HIS A 550 11.61 1.58 -11.05
CA HIS A 550 10.53 2.26 -11.74
C HIS A 550 11.08 3.40 -12.60
N VAL A 551 11.02 3.25 -13.93
CA VAL A 551 11.83 4.05 -14.86
C VAL A 551 11.39 5.52 -14.87
N PRO A 552 10.12 5.86 -15.16
CA PRO A 552 9.62 7.24 -15.09
C PRO A 552 9.95 7.97 -13.80
N LYS A 553 9.66 7.34 -12.65
CA LYS A 553 9.85 7.93 -11.32
C LYS A 553 11.32 8.17 -11.03
N THR A 554 12.17 7.19 -11.30
CA THR A 554 13.61 7.29 -11.01
C THR A 554 14.23 8.38 -11.88
N MET A 555 13.94 8.40 -13.18
CA MET A 555 14.43 9.45 -14.08
C MET A 555 13.92 10.84 -13.66
N ALA A 556 12.62 11.00 -13.38
CA ALA A 556 12.07 12.29 -12.96
C ALA A 556 12.71 12.81 -11.66
N LYS A 557 12.97 11.92 -10.70
CA LYS A 557 13.67 12.26 -9.44
C LYS A 557 15.12 12.70 -9.70
N GLU A 558 15.86 11.97 -10.52
CA GLU A 558 17.27 12.28 -10.79
C GLU A 558 17.43 13.57 -11.62
N ILE A 559 16.57 13.78 -12.63
CA ILE A 559 16.55 15.03 -13.39
C ILE A 559 16.22 16.21 -12.48
N LEU A 560 15.26 16.06 -11.56
CA LEU A 560 14.91 17.10 -10.57
C LEU A 560 16.09 17.45 -9.64
N LYS A 561 16.97 16.48 -9.33
CA LYS A 561 18.21 16.71 -8.57
C LYS A 561 19.32 17.37 -9.40
N GLY A 562 19.10 17.61 -10.69
CA GLY A 562 20.08 18.19 -11.61
C GLY A 562 20.85 17.17 -12.48
N ASN A 563 20.54 15.88 -12.38
CA ASN A 563 21.17 14.84 -13.20
C ASN A 563 20.43 14.69 -14.55
N GLU A 564 20.50 15.70 -15.41
CA GLU A 564 19.68 15.80 -16.64
C GLU A 564 19.86 14.63 -17.62
N ASN A 565 21.04 14.00 -17.63
CA ASN A 565 21.37 12.87 -18.53
C ASN A 565 21.24 11.50 -17.84
N PHE A 566 20.61 11.43 -16.67
CA PHE A 566 20.43 10.16 -15.97
C PHE A 566 19.50 9.23 -16.76
N ARG A 567 19.95 8.00 -16.96
CA ARG A 567 19.20 6.94 -17.66
C ARG A 567 19.14 5.71 -16.77
N VAL A 568 17.94 5.16 -16.57
CA VAL A 568 17.79 3.84 -15.97
C VAL A 568 18.20 2.80 -17.02
N LYS A 569 19.09 1.89 -16.66
CA LYS A 569 19.65 0.90 -17.58
C LYS A 569 20.16 -0.34 -16.86
N ILE A 570 20.22 -1.46 -17.58
CA ILE A 570 20.91 -2.70 -17.19
C ILE A 570 21.95 -3.06 -18.25
N SER A 571 22.96 -3.87 -17.91
CA SER A 571 23.90 -4.36 -18.94
C SER A 571 23.22 -5.39 -19.85
N VAL A 572 23.68 -5.46 -21.10
CA VAL A 572 23.25 -6.51 -22.04
C VAL A 572 23.58 -7.90 -21.49
N GLU A 573 24.72 -8.07 -20.83
CA GLU A 573 25.09 -9.32 -20.16
C GLU A 573 24.05 -9.74 -19.11
N GLU A 574 23.57 -8.79 -18.30
CA GLU A 574 22.53 -9.07 -17.30
C GLU A 574 21.21 -9.48 -17.96
N TYR A 575 20.80 -8.75 -19.00
CA TYR A 575 19.61 -9.06 -19.77
C TYR A 575 19.68 -10.45 -20.42
N GLU A 576 20.78 -10.77 -21.10
CA GLU A 576 20.97 -12.06 -21.77
C GLU A 576 21.06 -13.20 -20.77
N LYS A 577 21.79 -13.03 -19.66
CA LYS A 577 21.87 -14.03 -18.61
C LYS A 577 20.50 -14.33 -17.99
N ARG A 578 19.66 -13.30 -17.77
CA ARG A 578 18.29 -13.48 -17.28
C ARG A 578 17.42 -14.23 -18.28
N ASN A 579 17.68 -14.10 -19.58
CA ASN A 579 16.86 -14.67 -20.65
C ASN A 579 17.45 -15.95 -21.30
N ASP A 580 18.57 -16.49 -20.81
CA ASP A 580 19.23 -17.68 -21.38
C ASP A 580 18.29 -18.90 -21.46
N LEU A 581 17.47 -19.13 -20.43
CA LEU A 581 16.46 -20.19 -20.44
C LEU A 581 15.35 -19.95 -21.47
N PHE A 582 14.96 -18.69 -21.69
CA PHE A 582 13.98 -18.32 -22.71
C PHE A 582 14.55 -18.51 -24.12
N TYR A 583 15.83 -18.17 -24.34
CA TYR A 583 16.51 -18.39 -25.62
C TYR A 583 16.57 -19.88 -25.99
N LYS A 584 16.91 -20.74 -25.03
CA LYS A 584 16.87 -22.21 -25.21
C LYS A 584 15.47 -22.72 -25.54
N LEU A 585 14.46 -22.25 -24.81
CA LEU A 585 13.06 -22.56 -25.09
C LEU A 585 12.66 -22.14 -26.52
N MET A 586 13.09 -20.98 -27.00
CA MET A 586 12.78 -20.51 -28.35
C MET A 586 13.41 -21.38 -29.43
N GLU A 587 14.63 -21.88 -29.22
CA GLU A 587 15.26 -22.85 -30.12
C GLU A 587 14.49 -24.17 -30.15
N ASP A 588 14.09 -24.67 -28.99
CA ASP A 588 13.26 -25.87 -28.87
C ASP A 588 11.91 -25.71 -29.58
N LEU A 589 11.24 -24.58 -29.41
CA LEU A 589 9.95 -24.28 -30.05
C LEU A 589 10.04 -24.31 -31.58
N LYS A 590 11.10 -23.73 -32.16
CA LYS A 590 11.34 -23.75 -33.62
C LYS A 590 11.46 -25.17 -34.17
N SER A 591 11.94 -26.13 -33.36
CA SER A 591 12.07 -27.53 -33.76
C SER A 591 10.77 -28.33 -33.63
N LYS A 592 9.85 -27.91 -32.76
CA LYS A 592 8.65 -28.67 -32.38
C LYS A 592 7.36 -28.17 -33.05
N CYS A 593 7.21 -26.87 -33.25
CA CYS A 593 6.00 -26.30 -33.82
C CYS A 593 6.26 -24.99 -34.59
N ASN A 594 5.25 -24.53 -35.35
CA ASN A 594 5.38 -23.40 -36.28
C ASN A 594 5.29 -22.04 -35.55
N VAL A 595 6.27 -21.77 -34.69
CA VAL A 595 6.37 -20.54 -33.90
C VAL A 595 7.47 -19.64 -34.45
N LYS A 596 7.12 -18.39 -34.75
CA LYS A 596 8.06 -17.34 -35.16
C LYS A 596 8.39 -16.45 -33.96
N ILE A 597 9.64 -16.03 -33.86
CA ILE A 597 10.08 -15.12 -32.80
C ILE A 597 10.11 -13.69 -33.33
N ILE A 598 9.55 -12.75 -32.56
CA ILE A 598 9.70 -11.32 -32.80
C ILE A 598 10.74 -10.78 -31.82
N SER A 599 11.94 -10.47 -32.34
CA SER A 599 12.99 -9.82 -31.54
C SER A 599 12.73 -8.34 -31.38
N ILE A 600 12.95 -7.84 -30.17
CA ILE A 600 12.79 -6.43 -29.78
C ILE A 600 14.02 -5.87 -29.06
N LYS A 601 15.05 -6.70 -28.83
CA LYS A 601 16.29 -6.30 -28.14
C LYS A 601 16.90 -5.03 -28.73
N ASP A 602 17.07 -4.97 -30.06
CA ASP A 602 17.71 -3.84 -30.74
C ASP A 602 16.90 -2.53 -30.68
N ASN A 603 15.62 -2.59 -30.28
CA ASN A 603 14.81 -1.40 -30.06
C ASN A 603 15.14 -0.70 -28.74
N PHE A 604 15.67 -1.44 -27.76
CA PHE A 604 15.88 -0.95 -26.39
C PHE A 604 17.32 -1.10 -25.89
N CYS A 605 18.15 -1.88 -26.58
CA CYS A 605 19.52 -2.16 -26.20
C CYS A 605 20.51 -1.73 -27.28
N ASP A 606 21.68 -1.26 -26.85
CA ASP A 606 22.89 -1.18 -27.70
C ASP A 606 23.81 -2.38 -27.41
N ASN A 607 25.10 -2.28 -27.78
CA ASN A 607 26.07 -3.35 -27.53
C ASN A 607 26.39 -3.58 -26.05
N ASN A 608 26.12 -2.60 -25.17
CA ASN A 608 26.57 -2.59 -23.77
C ASN A 608 25.39 -2.59 -22.79
N TYR A 609 24.32 -1.86 -23.09
CA TYR A 609 23.21 -1.61 -22.16
C TYR A 609 21.84 -1.73 -22.82
N CYS A 610 20.86 -2.14 -22.03
CA CYS A 610 19.44 -1.96 -22.30
C CYS A 610 18.90 -0.77 -21.51
N TYR A 611 18.18 0.12 -22.18
CA TYR A 611 17.79 1.43 -21.66
C TYR A 611 16.31 1.55 -21.36
N GLY A 612 16.00 2.33 -20.32
CA GLY A 612 14.64 2.69 -19.93
C GLY A 612 14.04 3.85 -20.72
N ASP A 613 14.81 4.47 -21.59
CA ASP A 613 14.42 5.67 -22.31
C ASP A 613 14.98 5.72 -23.73
N VAL A 614 14.30 6.50 -24.57
CA VAL A 614 14.78 6.92 -25.88
C VAL A 614 14.78 8.44 -25.90
N ASN A 615 15.96 9.03 -26.10
CA ASN A 615 16.19 10.47 -26.10
C ASN A 615 15.69 11.18 -24.83
N GLY A 616 15.90 10.57 -23.66
CA GLY A 616 15.50 11.15 -22.36
C GLY A 616 14.02 11.00 -22.02
N ARG A 617 13.20 10.44 -22.92
CA ARG A 617 11.81 10.09 -22.64
C ARG A 617 11.72 8.61 -22.25
N PRO A 618 11.19 8.26 -21.05
CA PRO A 618 11.01 6.87 -20.67
C PRO A 618 10.16 6.10 -21.68
N VAL A 619 10.44 4.82 -21.87
CA VAL A 619 9.65 3.91 -22.73
C VAL A 619 8.81 2.93 -21.90
N TYR A 620 8.92 2.99 -20.58
CA TYR A 620 8.18 2.19 -19.62
C TYR A 620 7.24 3.08 -18.81
N PHE A 621 6.09 2.56 -18.37
CA PHE A 621 5.26 3.25 -17.37
C PHE A 621 5.60 2.83 -15.93
N ASP A 622 6.29 1.71 -15.75
CA ASP A 622 6.88 1.26 -14.47
C ASP A 622 8.33 0.79 -14.70
N ASP A 623 8.73 -0.36 -14.16
CA ASP A 623 10.07 -0.94 -14.29
C ASP A 623 10.21 -1.98 -15.42
N ASP A 624 9.11 -2.47 -16.00
CA ASP A 624 9.14 -3.52 -17.02
C ASP A 624 8.02 -3.45 -18.08
N HIS A 625 6.90 -2.75 -17.82
CA HIS A 625 5.82 -2.60 -18.78
C HIS A 625 6.05 -1.39 -19.68
N LEU A 626 5.97 -1.63 -20.99
CA LEU A 626 6.05 -0.56 -21.98
C LEU A 626 4.89 0.42 -21.83
N SER A 627 5.19 1.70 -21.92
CA SER A 627 4.18 2.75 -22.09
C SER A 627 3.60 2.72 -23.50
N GLU A 628 2.48 3.42 -23.75
CA GLU A 628 1.97 3.57 -25.12
C GLU A 628 3.01 4.19 -26.07
N TYR A 629 3.88 5.06 -25.54
CA TYR A 629 5.01 5.59 -26.32
C TYR A 629 6.06 4.52 -26.58
N GLY A 630 6.53 3.82 -25.53
CA GLY A 630 7.54 2.76 -25.70
C GLY A 630 7.06 1.63 -26.61
N ALA A 631 5.83 1.17 -26.41
CA ALA A 631 5.20 0.19 -27.27
C ALA A 631 5.10 0.69 -28.72
N SER A 632 4.86 2.00 -28.96
CA SER A 632 4.76 2.53 -30.32
C SER A 632 6.06 2.39 -31.13
N LEU A 633 7.21 2.29 -30.46
CA LEU A 633 8.50 2.02 -31.10
C LEU A 633 8.57 0.62 -31.73
N LEU A 634 7.67 -0.28 -31.35
CA LEU A 634 7.57 -1.64 -31.89
C LEU A 634 6.64 -1.73 -33.12
N ILE A 635 5.94 -0.67 -33.52
CA ILE A 635 5.06 -0.68 -34.69
C ILE A 635 5.79 -1.12 -35.98
N PRO A 636 7.01 -0.63 -36.30
CA PRO A 636 7.75 -1.10 -37.48
C PRO A 636 8.12 -2.58 -37.40
N VAL A 637 8.40 -3.08 -36.20
CA VAL A 637 8.74 -4.49 -35.95
C VAL A 637 7.51 -5.37 -36.22
N PHE A 638 6.35 -5.01 -35.66
CA PHE A 638 5.11 -5.74 -35.91
C PHE A 638 4.70 -5.67 -37.38
N ARG A 639 4.82 -4.52 -38.05
CA ARG A 639 4.50 -4.39 -39.47
C ARG A 639 5.37 -5.31 -40.33
N LYS A 640 6.67 -5.40 -40.04
CA LYS A 640 7.60 -6.29 -40.76
C LYS A 640 7.25 -7.76 -40.52
N SER A 641 6.92 -8.14 -39.29
CA SER A 641 6.62 -9.53 -38.92
C SER A 641 5.26 -9.99 -39.43
N LEU A 642 4.24 -9.15 -39.31
CA LEU A 642 2.85 -9.47 -39.67
C LEU A 642 2.52 -9.20 -41.13
N GLY A 643 3.19 -8.24 -41.79
CA GLY A 643 3.05 -7.98 -43.22
C GLY A 643 3.66 -9.07 -44.12
N SER A 644 4.25 -10.10 -43.53
CA SER A 644 4.72 -11.32 -44.21
C SER A 644 3.64 -12.40 -44.34
N ILE A 645 2.41 -12.08 -43.94
CA ILE A 645 1.20 -12.92 -43.93
C ILE A 645 0.13 -12.19 -44.73
#